data_AF-A0A316Z697-F1
#
_entry.id   AF-A0A316Z697-F1
#
_cell.length_a   1.000
_cell.length_b   1.000
_cell.length_c   1.000
_cell.angle_alpha   90.00
_cell.angle_beta   90.00
_cell.angle_gamma   90.00
#
_symmetry.space_group_name_H-M   'P 1'
#
loop_
_entity.id
_entity.type
_entity.pdbx_description
1 polymer ?
#
loop_
_entity_poly.entity_id
_entity_poly.type
_entity_poly.pdbx_seq_one_letter_code
_entity_poly.pdbx_strand_id
1 'polypeptide(L)'
;MFGSPAPSPSPSPGPAFLYQGGGSHHHPSGSLSSGGGSASNGGPGPSGLGSLGNSSPFSNGPGPGSGFPPLGRFPPSGLAWGGGARHHGGPGGSGAGGSHAANASLSSLGGSMGGGPGSGNGSAAPSSPAYGQMGGHHGHHHGHVGPHGHSGLGHMNSPGPLHGGGNSHMNSSNSSAAANASPHWQQQLVKAEISRQSASPHHHARAAALAARSATSAAVAIHDPNKGIRIPQTAANGLHLPSKRENGDANGEDGLGPNGEATANGRGAKDSAEKSSSGQSWTTIDMGGLGLKTLAKEVYRYSFLTSLFVNHNALSTLSPAILELKNLTVLDASGNKLVSLPAELGMLTQLRELFLFDNLLVTLPPEMGALHQLELLGIEGNPLSENLRSLVQRDGTSALISYLRDSCPVPLPPPEREWVNIDADLPPPPPAPADGSDAPPEAPPETFNLLCYNVLCEKYATAHMYGYTPSWALAWEYRKEFILQEVMSYSADICCLQEVDAEQYEDYFLHHLSQQEYEGVYWPKSRARTMRDEERRRVDGCATFFKASKYALIEKQLIEFNQIALQRPDFKKTEDMFNRVMTKDNIAVVALLENRESGSRLIVANAHIHWDPEYRDVKLVQVAMLMDELEKIGARFAKFPAKLDVAEGFPPAPKYNDGSKIPTIVCGDFNSVPDSGVYEYLAGGELRGDHPDFMSHIYGNYTANGLGHGLPLKSAYANIGELPFTNYTPNFEGVIDYIWYNQNALAVTGLLGDVDKSYLNKVVGFPNAHFPSDHICILSEFRVKHPRDGPAPRQVDFGSGKERRH
;
A
#
# COMPACT_ATOMS: atom_id res chain seq x y z
N MET A 1 -75.55 2.07 -34.80
CA MET A 1 -75.98 3.03 -35.86
C MET A 1 -74.75 3.44 -36.68
N PHE A 2 -74.93 4.01 -37.87
CA PHE A 2 -73.88 4.34 -38.86
C PHE A 2 -72.90 5.43 -38.36
N GLY A 3 -71.68 5.63 -38.89
CA GLY A 3 -70.90 4.98 -39.98
C GLY A 3 -69.41 5.41 -39.88
N SER A 4 -68.39 4.68 -40.36
CA SER A 4 -67.93 4.48 -41.77
C SER A 4 -67.20 5.70 -42.39
N PRO A 5 -66.14 5.57 -43.23
CA PRO A 5 -65.43 4.37 -43.76
C PRO A 5 -63.86 4.43 -43.66
N ALA A 6 -63.15 3.53 -44.37
CA ALA A 6 -61.67 3.38 -44.46
C ALA A 6 -61.08 4.02 -45.78
N PRO A 7 -59.83 3.79 -46.31
CA PRO A 7 -58.96 2.59 -46.27
C PRO A 7 -57.40 2.76 -46.17
N SER A 8 -56.71 1.61 -46.29
CA SER A 8 -55.27 1.19 -46.30
C SER A 8 -54.35 1.78 -47.42
N PRO A 9 -53.02 1.46 -47.56
CA PRO A 9 -52.20 0.37 -46.96
C PRO A 9 -50.73 0.70 -46.52
N SER A 10 -49.96 -0.36 -46.25
CA SER A 10 -48.53 -0.57 -45.87
C SER A 10 -47.51 -0.38 -47.06
N PRO A 11 -46.15 -0.56 -46.96
CA PRO A 11 -45.37 -1.42 -46.04
C PRO A 11 -43.93 -1.05 -45.58
N SER A 12 -43.37 -1.92 -44.73
CA SER A 12 -41.94 -2.14 -44.38
C SER A 12 -41.23 -3.05 -45.44
N PRO A 13 -40.05 -3.71 -45.25
CA PRO A 13 -39.14 -3.85 -44.09
C PRO A 13 -37.64 -3.59 -44.39
N GLY A 14 -36.76 -3.86 -43.41
CA GLY A 14 -35.30 -3.94 -43.58
C GLY A 14 -34.78 -5.38 -43.81
N PRO A 15 -33.45 -5.57 -44.01
CA PRO A 15 -32.83 -6.87 -44.32
C PRO A 15 -32.20 -7.58 -43.10
N ALA A 16 -31.93 -8.88 -43.26
CA ALA A 16 -31.29 -9.76 -42.27
C ALA A 16 -30.14 -10.61 -42.90
N PHE A 17 -29.73 -11.67 -42.20
CA PHE A 17 -28.40 -12.32 -42.26
C PHE A 17 -28.30 -13.62 -43.11
N LEU A 18 -27.05 -13.97 -43.49
CA LEU A 18 -26.41 -15.32 -43.64
C LEU A 18 -26.43 -16.16 -44.95
N TYR A 19 -25.24 -16.75 -45.19
CA TYR A 19 -24.83 -18.04 -45.81
C TYR A 19 -25.11 -18.46 -47.28
N GLN A 20 -24.01 -18.60 -48.06
CA GLN A 20 -23.50 -19.81 -48.78
C GLN A 20 -22.30 -19.40 -49.70
N GLY A 21 -21.32 -20.23 -50.10
CA GLY A 21 -20.95 -21.59 -49.67
C GLY A 21 -19.97 -22.31 -50.64
N GLY A 22 -18.71 -22.56 -50.21
CA GLY A 22 -17.74 -23.49 -50.85
C GLY A 22 -16.86 -22.97 -52.02
N GLY A 23 -15.69 -23.60 -52.25
CA GLY A 23 -14.96 -23.48 -53.55
C GLY A 23 -13.43 -23.27 -53.57
N SER A 24 -12.63 -24.28 -53.17
CA SER A 24 -11.34 -24.68 -53.80
C SER A 24 -10.18 -23.71 -54.15
N HIS A 25 -9.01 -23.99 -53.55
CA HIS A 25 -7.64 -24.06 -54.14
C HIS A 25 -6.74 -22.80 -54.39
N HIS A 26 -5.45 -23.03 -54.09
CA HIS A 26 -4.19 -22.41 -54.57
C HIS A 26 -3.68 -21.02 -54.08
N HIS A 27 -2.81 -21.09 -53.07
CA HIS A 27 -1.50 -20.39 -52.98
C HIS A 27 -0.61 -20.54 -54.26
N PRO A 28 0.49 -19.76 -54.47
CA PRO A 28 1.27 -18.95 -53.49
C PRO A 28 1.83 -17.57 -53.96
N SER A 29 2.43 -16.84 -52.99
CA SER A 29 3.70 -16.04 -53.04
C SER A 29 4.00 -14.94 -54.10
N GLY A 30 4.63 -13.86 -53.63
CA GLY A 30 5.31 -12.80 -54.41
C GLY A 30 4.79 -11.41 -54.03
N SER A 31 5.37 -10.58 -53.16
CA SER A 31 6.76 -10.32 -52.74
C SER A 31 7.61 -9.49 -53.73
N LEU A 32 8.30 -8.46 -53.20
CA LEU A 32 9.20 -7.50 -53.87
C LEU A 32 8.52 -6.55 -54.88
N SER A 33 8.97 -5.31 -55.12
CA SER A 33 9.86 -4.38 -54.36
C SER A 33 9.78 -2.98 -55.00
N SER A 34 10.43 -1.95 -54.43
CA SER A 34 11.01 -0.74 -55.10
C SER A 34 10.15 0.02 -56.16
N GLY A 35 9.94 1.33 -56.11
CA GLY A 35 10.51 2.46 -55.35
C GLY A 35 9.73 3.73 -55.80
N GLY A 36 9.90 4.92 -55.22
CA GLY A 36 11.16 5.65 -55.08
C GLY A 36 11.22 6.76 -56.15
N GLY A 37 10.86 8.00 -55.79
CA GLY A 37 10.80 9.13 -56.73
C GLY A 37 10.30 10.43 -56.08
N SER A 38 11.22 11.31 -55.71
CA SER A 38 10.95 12.58 -55.03
C SER A 38 11.03 13.78 -55.98
N ALA A 39 10.08 14.72 -55.91
CA ALA A 39 10.19 16.15 -56.29
C ALA A 39 8.77 16.80 -56.37
N SER A 40 8.54 18.11 -56.25
CA SER A 40 9.03 19.18 -55.35
C SER A 40 8.45 20.54 -55.81
N ASN A 41 8.19 21.48 -54.89
CA ASN A 41 7.89 22.91 -55.11
C ASN A 41 6.55 23.28 -55.81
N GLY A 42 5.95 24.40 -55.38
CA GLY A 42 4.73 24.94 -56.04
C GLY A 42 3.90 26.01 -55.30
N GLY A 43 4.48 26.94 -54.52
CA GLY A 43 3.80 28.18 -54.11
C GLY A 43 4.02 29.32 -55.13
N PRO A 44 3.38 30.51 -55.02
CA PRO A 44 2.72 31.11 -53.84
C PRO A 44 1.27 31.63 -54.08
N GLY A 45 0.72 32.43 -53.13
CA GLY A 45 -0.62 33.08 -53.20
C GLY A 45 -0.67 34.41 -53.99
N PRO A 46 -1.45 35.46 -53.62
CA PRO A 46 -2.06 35.76 -52.30
C PRO A 46 -3.50 36.41 -52.32
N SER A 47 -3.88 37.08 -51.22
CA SER A 47 -5.02 38.03 -50.99
C SER A 47 -6.46 37.46 -50.80
N GLY A 48 -7.33 38.05 -49.95
CA GLY A 48 -7.09 39.08 -48.91
C GLY A 48 -8.35 39.67 -48.21
N LEU A 49 -8.16 40.14 -46.96
CA LEU A 49 -8.89 41.20 -46.21
C LEU A 49 -10.38 41.07 -45.77
N GLY A 50 -10.59 41.05 -44.44
CA GLY A 50 -11.66 41.79 -43.71
C GLY A 50 -12.99 41.07 -43.41
N SER A 51 -13.80 41.50 -42.43
CA SER A 51 -13.55 42.40 -41.27
C SER A 51 -14.70 42.34 -40.23
N LEU A 52 -14.37 42.45 -38.94
CA LEU A 52 -15.18 42.87 -37.77
C LEU A 52 -16.61 42.30 -37.51
N GLY A 53 -16.81 41.77 -36.30
CA GLY A 53 -18.10 41.63 -35.61
C GLY A 53 -17.87 41.54 -34.10
N ASN A 54 -18.58 42.32 -33.28
CA ASN A 54 -18.26 42.54 -31.86
C ASN A 54 -19.49 42.48 -30.96
N SER A 55 -19.47 41.64 -29.92
CA SER A 55 -20.44 41.68 -28.81
C SER A 55 -20.00 40.84 -27.59
N SER A 56 -19.68 41.50 -26.47
CA SER A 56 -19.77 40.90 -25.13
C SER A 56 -21.22 41.00 -24.62
N PRO A 57 -21.61 40.24 -23.58
CA PRO A 57 -21.85 40.94 -22.30
C PRO A 57 -21.45 40.15 -21.04
N PHE A 58 -21.27 40.87 -19.92
CA PHE A 58 -21.28 40.32 -18.55
C PHE A 58 -22.71 40.33 -18.00
N SER A 59 -23.14 39.26 -17.30
CA SER A 59 -23.63 39.30 -15.90
C SER A 59 -24.29 37.98 -15.46
N ASN A 60 -24.44 37.83 -14.14
CA ASN A 60 -25.17 36.79 -13.37
C ASN A 60 -24.44 35.48 -13.04
N GLY A 61 -24.15 35.30 -11.74
CA GLY A 61 -24.38 34.02 -11.06
C GLY A 61 -25.88 33.87 -10.68
N PRO A 62 -26.33 32.79 -10.00
CA PRO A 62 -25.65 32.23 -8.83
C PRO A 62 -25.67 30.69 -8.68
N GLY A 63 -24.99 30.18 -7.64
CA GLY A 63 -25.36 28.93 -6.95
C GLY A 63 -24.70 27.63 -7.44
N PRO A 64 -24.51 26.63 -6.56
CA PRO A 64 -23.95 25.32 -6.91
C PRO A 64 -25.04 24.33 -7.36
N GLY A 65 -24.76 23.48 -8.35
CA GLY A 65 -25.74 22.49 -8.80
C GLY A 65 -25.38 21.67 -10.04
N SER A 66 -24.36 20.80 -9.95
CA SER A 66 -24.22 19.63 -10.82
C SER A 66 -23.35 18.58 -10.12
N GLY A 67 -23.60 17.27 -10.21
CA GLY A 67 -24.63 16.57 -10.99
C GLY A 67 -24.02 15.37 -11.72
N PHE A 68 -23.91 14.24 -11.03
CA PHE A 68 -23.26 13.04 -11.56
C PHE A 68 -23.97 12.51 -12.82
N PRO A 69 -23.24 12.11 -13.87
CA PRO A 69 -23.82 11.37 -14.98
C PRO A 69 -24.15 9.93 -14.55
N PRO A 70 -25.32 9.37 -14.92
CA PRO A 70 -25.68 8.01 -14.56
C PRO A 70 -24.93 7.00 -15.44
N LEU A 71 -24.09 6.15 -14.84
CA LEU A 71 -23.53 4.97 -15.49
C LEU A 71 -24.50 3.79 -15.33
N GLY A 72 -24.73 3.05 -16.42
CA GLY A 72 -25.85 2.12 -16.54
C GLY A 72 -25.62 0.77 -15.86
N ARG A 73 -26.59 0.34 -15.03
CA ARG A 73 -26.71 -1.07 -14.63
C ARG A 73 -27.18 -1.90 -15.83
N PHE A 74 -26.41 -2.90 -16.23
CA PHE A 74 -26.88 -4.03 -17.02
C PHE A 74 -27.09 -5.24 -16.09
N PRO A 75 -28.19 -6.01 -16.22
CA PRO A 75 -28.44 -7.19 -15.39
C PRO A 75 -27.59 -8.39 -15.88
N PRO A 76 -27.21 -9.32 -14.98
CA PRO A 76 -26.49 -10.52 -15.36
C PRO A 76 -27.35 -11.44 -16.23
N SER A 77 -26.76 -12.00 -17.29
CA SER A 77 -27.43 -12.93 -18.20
C SER A 77 -27.47 -14.35 -17.64
N GLY A 78 -28.66 -14.83 -17.28
CA GLY A 78 -28.85 -16.21 -16.81
C GLY A 78 -28.73 -17.25 -17.94
N LEU A 79 -27.91 -18.27 -17.73
CA LEU A 79 -27.83 -19.46 -18.58
C LEU A 79 -28.71 -20.58 -18.01
N ALA A 80 -29.91 -20.75 -18.56
CA ALA A 80 -30.82 -21.84 -18.21
C ALA A 80 -30.70 -23.00 -19.22
N TRP A 81 -30.42 -24.21 -18.73
CA TRP A 81 -30.68 -25.43 -19.49
C TRP A 81 -32.16 -25.82 -19.35
N GLY A 82 -32.80 -26.16 -20.47
CA GLY A 82 -34.05 -26.92 -20.47
C GLY A 82 -33.77 -28.43 -20.44
N GLY A 83 -34.71 -29.29 -20.04
CA GLY A 83 -36.05 -29.00 -19.51
C GLY A 83 -36.89 -30.28 -19.43
N GLY A 84 -37.89 -30.31 -18.54
CA GLY A 84 -38.75 -31.48 -18.36
C GLY A 84 -40.08 -31.09 -17.71
N ALA A 85 -41.19 -31.36 -18.39
CA ALA A 85 -42.52 -30.94 -17.92
C ALA A 85 -43.21 -32.03 -17.08
N ARG A 86 -44.09 -31.61 -16.14
CA ARG A 86 -45.55 -31.94 -16.19
C ARG A 86 -46.39 -31.40 -15.01
N HIS A 87 -47.49 -30.75 -15.39
CA HIS A 87 -48.85 -30.86 -14.82
C HIS A 87 -49.22 -30.43 -13.38
N HIS A 88 -50.37 -29.73 -13.30
CA HIS A 88 -51.23 -29.43 -12.13
C HIS A 88 -50.59 -28.59 -11.00
N GLY A 89 -51.33 -27.71 -10.30
CA GLY A 89 -52.70 -27.24 -10.51
C GLY A 89 -53.27 -26.59 -9.23
N GLY A 90 -53.64 -25.30 -9.29
CA GLY A 90 -54.36 -24.62 -8.19
C GLY A 90 -55.89 -24.82 -8.27
N PRO A 91 -56.71 -24.03 -7.53
CA PRO A 91 -56.33 -22.90 -6.67
C PRO A 91 -57.06 -22.84 -5.31
N GLY A 92 -56.75 -21.82 -4.50
CA GLY A 92 -57.58 -21.35 -3.37
C GLY A 92 -56.75 -20.74 -2.23
N GLY A 93 -57.09 -19.59 -1.65
CA GLY A 93 -58.14 -18.61 -1.99
C GLY A 93 -58.24 -17.50 -0.92
N SER A 94 -58.93 -16.39 -1.24
CA SER A 94 -59.52 -15.36 -0.33
C SER A 94 -58.80 -14.97 1.00
N GLY A 95 -58.55 -13.69 1.33
CA GLY A 95 -58.93 -12.42 0.70
C GLY A 95 -59.33 -11.35 1.74
N ALA A 96 -59.28 -10.07 1.36
CA ALA A 96 -59.61 -8.87 2.16
C ALA A 96 -58.71 -8.57 3.38
N GLY A 97 -58.56 -7.32 3.85
CA GLY A 97 -58.96 -6.05 3.20
C GLY A 97 -59.07 -4.83 4.13
N GLY A 98 -58.11 -3.89 4.05
CA GLY A 98 -58.19 -2.52 4.62
C GLY A 98 -58.03 -2.38 6.16
N SER A 99 -57.96 -1.18 6.73
CA SER A 99 -57.57 0.15 6.18
C SER A 99 -57.55 1.28 7.26
N HIS A 100 -56.63 2.25 7.12
CA HIS A 100 -56.65 3.63 7.65
C HIS A 100 -56.39 3.97 9.16
N ALA A 101 -55.74 5.14 9.34
CA ALA A 101 -55.62 6.04 10.51
C ALA A 101 -55.00 5.48 11.82
N ALA A 102 -53.98 6.05 12.49
CA ALA A 102 -53.39 7.39 12.63
C ALA A 102 -54.06 8.33 13.67
N ASN A 103 -53.50 8.42 14.89
CA ASN A 103 -53.01 9.70 15.45
C ASN A 103 -52.16 9.58 16.75
N ALA A 104 -51.53 10.71 17.10
CA ALA A 104 -50.43 10.95 18.04
C ALA A 104 -50.59 10.75 19.58
N SER A 105 -49.43 10.75 20.26
CA SER A 105 -49.08 11.54 21.47
C SER A 105 -49.08 10.96 22.93
N LEU A 106 -47.92 11.16 23.59
CA LEU A 106 -47.66 11.62 24.98
C LEU A 106 -47.99 10.79 26.26
N SER A 107 -46.96 10.09 26.76
CA SER A 107 -46.31 10.21 28.10
C SER A 107 -47.03 10.11 29.47
N SER A 108 -46.36 9.36 30.38
CA SER A 108 -46.14 9.59 31.84
C SER A 108 -46.99 8.85 32.91
N LEU A 109 -46.28 8.33 33.95
CA LEU A 109 -46.65 7.92 35.34
C LEU A 109 -45.48 7.07 35.93
N GLY A 110 -45.11 7.02 37.22
CA GLY A 110 -45.45 7.81 38.43
C GLY A 110 -45.97 6.96 39.62
N GLY A 111 -45.38 6.89 40.83
CA GLY A 111 -44.07 7.33 41.35
C GLY A 111 -44.01 7.50 42.89
N SER A 112 -43.10 6.80 43.62
CA SER A 112 -42.84 6.90 45.10
C SER A 112 -41.52 6.15 45.46
N MET A 113 -40.66 6.35 46.49
CA MET A 113 -40.56 7.10 47.79
C MET A 113 -40.75 6.32 49.12
N GLY A 114 -39.73 6.37 50.03
CA GLY A 114 -39.91 6.36 51.51
C GLY A 114 -38.99 5.50 52.42
N GLY A 115 -38.11 6.13 53.22
CA GLY A 115 -37.80 5.73 54.63
C GLY A 115 -36.53 4.92 54.98
N GLY A 116 -35.75 5.38 55.98
CA GLY A 116 -34.75 4.62 56.78
C GLY A 116 -35.27 4.29 58.21
N PRO A 117 -34.46 3.97 59.26
CA PRO A 117 -33.03 4.29 59.49
C PRO A 117 -32.15 3.17 60.14
N GLY A 118 -30.87 3.44 60.51
CA GLY A 118 -30.18 2.68 61.60
C GLY A 118 -28.64 2.45 61.61
N SER A 119 -27.84 3.47 61.98
CA SER A 119 -26.51 3.50 62.68
C SER A 119 -25.50 2.30 62.73
N GLY A 120 -24.16 2.55 62.66
CA GLY A 120 -23.18 1.60 63.25
C GLY A 120 -21.65 1.55 62.94
N ASN A 121 -20.86 2.66 62.95
CA ASN A 121 -19.35 2.71 63.01
C ASN A 121 -18.48 2.03 61.91
N GLY A 122 -17.24 2.52 61.66
CA GLY A 122 -16.32 1.84 60.70
C GLY A 122 -14.88 2.35 60.45
N SER A 123 -14.57 3.65 60.59
CA SER A 123 -13.20 4.25 60.59
C SER A 123 -12.32 4.30 59.31
N ALA A 124 -11.85 5.54 59.02
CA ALA A 124 -10.53 5.95 58.50
C ALA A 124 -10.14 5.83 57.00
N ALA A 125 -9.96 7.00 56.37
CA ALA A 125 -9.05 7.27 55.24
C ALA A 125 -8.53 8.73 55.34
N PRO A 126 -7.29 9.05 54.90
CA PRO A 126 -6.73 10.41 54.99
C PRO A 126 -7.05 11.28 53.75
N SER A 127 -6.90 12.60 53.88
CA SER A 127 -7.37 13.61 52.90
C SER A 127 -6.29 14.60 52.44
N SER A 128 -6.52 15.24 51.29
CA SER A 128 -5.73 16.36 50.76
C SER A 128 -6.37 17.72 51.14
N PRO A 129 -5.58 18.81 51.28
CA PRO A 129 -6.09 20.18 51.34
C PRO A 129 -5.62 21.07 50.18
N ALA A 130 -6.40 22.13 49.91
CA ALA A 130 -6.05 23.26 49.01
C ALA A 130 -6.72 24.56 49.52
N TYR A 131 -6.45 25.70 48.86
CA TYR A 131 -6.70 27.12 49.23
C TYR A 131 -5.61 27.78 50.11
N GLY A 132 -5.28 29.08 49.92
CA GLY A 132 -5.73 29.97 48.83
C GLY A 132 -5.22 31.43 48.85
N GLN A 133 -5.35 32.08 47.68
CA GLN A 133 -5.55 33.50 47.36
C GLN A 133 -5.19 34.63 48.37
N MET A 134 -4.33 35.58 47.96
CA MET A 134 -4.58 37.06 47.96
C MET A 134 -3.30 37.93 47.71
N GLY A 135 -3.49 39.09 47.07
CA GLY A 135 -2.67 40.29 47.30
C GLY A 135 -1.46 40.59 46.39
N GLY A 136 -1.27 41.88 46.07
CA GLY A 136 -0.07 42.43 45.43
C GLY A 136 -0.17 43.96 45.25
N HIS A 137 0.96 44.69 45.22
CA HIS A 137 1.03 46.15 44.95
C HIS A 137 2.46 46.60 44.56
N HIS A 138 2.55 47.59 43.66
CA HIS A 138 3.63 48.56 43.35
C HIS A 138 5.15 48.21 43.36
N GLY A 139 5.93 49.04 42.66
CA GLY A 139 7.40 49.12 42.69
C GLY A 139 7.86 50.55 42.36
N HIS A 140 9.18 50.83 42.33
CA HIS A 140 9.73 52.12 41.89
C HIS A 140 11.21 52.04 41.44
N HIS A 141 11.69 53.10 40.77
CA HIS A 141 13.07 53.31 40.31
C HIS A 141 14.08 53.57 41.44
N HIS A 142 15.37 53.28 41.19
CA HIS A 142 16.45 54.30 41.09
C HIS A 142 17.81 53.67 40.71
N GLY A 143 18.77 54.50 40.24
CA GLY A 143 20.19 54.16 40.04
C GLY A 143 20.98 55.41 39.59
N HIS A 144 22.32 55.48 39.76
CA HIS A 144 23.12 56.60 39.24
C HIS A 144 24.68 56.43 39.25
N VAL A 145 25.35 57.21 38.37
CA VAL A 145 26.80 57.64 38.27
C VAL A 145 27.90 56.60 37.91
N GLY A 146 28.89 57.06 37.10
CA GLY A 146 30.17 56.41 36.72
C GLY A 146 31.39 56.85 37.58
N PRO A 147 32.63 57.13 37.05
CA PRO A 147 32.93 57.69 35.70
C PRO A 147 34.25 57.24 34.96
N HIS A 148 34.36 57.66 33.69
CA HIS A 148 35.51 57.97 32.78
C HIS A 148 36.94 57.37 32.90
N GLY A 149 37.52 57.04 31.71
CA GLY A 149 38.98 56.97 31.45
C GLY A 149 39.33 56.62 29.98
N HIS A 150 40.22 57.37 29.31
CA HIS A 150 40.64 57.18 27.90
C HIS A 150 42.04 56.55 27.76
N SER A 151 42.29 55.76 26.68
CA SER A 151 43.37 56.00 25.67
C SER A 151 43.75 54.75 24.82
N GLY A 152 44.11 54.97 23.54
CA GLY A 152 45.25 54.26 22.91
C GLY A 152 45.02 53.17 21.83
N LEU A 153 45.07 53.58 20.55
CA LEU A 153 45.78 52.94 19.40
C LEU A 153 45.68 51.41 19.12
N GLY A 154 45.31 51.07 17.87
CA GLY A 154 45.60 49.75 17.26
C GLY A 154 44.74 49.44 16.02
N HIS A 155 45.32 49.47 14.81
CA HIS A 155 44.56 49.28 13.55
C HIS A 155 45.38 48.51 12.51
N MET A 156 44.92 47.33 12.08
CA MET A 156 45.37 46.58 10.88
C MET A 156 44.27 45.58 10.48
N ASN A 157 43.45 45.86 9.46
CA ASN A 157 43.65 45.65 8.01
C ASN A 157 43.57 44.19 7.52
N SER A 158 42.49 43.89 6.80
CA SER A 158 42.40 42.81 5.80
C SER A 158 42.49 43.41 4.39
N PRO A 159 43.07 42.72 3.39
CA PRO A 159 43.25 43.27 2.05
C PRO A 159 41.95 43.28 1.22
N GLY A 160 41.73 44.35 0.45
CA GLY A 160 40.59 44.48 -0.47
C GLY A 160 40.90 44.08 -1.93
N PRO A 161 39.89 44.00 -2.81
CA PRO A 161 40.07 43.62 -4.22
C PRO A 161 40.67 44.73 -5.08
N LEU A 162 41.41 44.34 -6.13
CA LEU A 162 41.92 45.27 -7.15
C LEU A 162 40.86 45.60 -8.20
N HIS A 163 40.66 46.89 -8.47
CA HIS A 163 39.84 47.36 -9.59
C HIS A 163 40.56 47.17 -10.94
N GLY A 164 39.93 46.45 -11.87
CA GLY A 164 40.21 46.51 -13.30
C GLY A 164 39.04 47.20 -14.01
N GLY A 165 39.25 48.39 -14.58
CA GLY A 165 38.18 49.17 -15.19
C GLY A 165 37.92 48.81 -16.67
N GLY A 166 36.70 48.36 -16.97
CA GLY A 166 36.19 48.22 -18.34
C GLY A 166 34.71 48.59 -18.36
N ASN A 167 34.33 49.68 -19.02
CA ASN A 167 33.02 50.30 -18.87
C ASN A 167 32.21 50.25 -20.18
N SER A 168 31.14 49.48 -20.21
CA SER A 168 30.14 49.47 -21.29
C SER A 168 28.74 49.15 -20.73
N HIS A 169 27.81 50.07 -20.94
CA HIS A 169 26.46 50.11 -20.36
C HIS A 169 25.70 48.77 -20.30
N MET A 170 25.02 48.54 -19.17
CA MET A 170 23.80 47.72 -19.11
C MET A 170 22.59 48.59 -18.75
N ASN A 171 21.41 48.14 -19.18
CA ASN A 171 20.16 48.91 -19.17
C ASN A 171 19.45 48.87 -17.80
N SER A 172 18.91 50.00 -17.35
CA SER A 172 18.41 50.19 -16.00
C SER A 172 16.88 50.04 -15.89
N SER A 173 16.37 48.79 -15.81
CA SER A 173 14.92 48.57 -15.63
C SER A 173 14.50 47.18 -15.10
N ASN A 174 14.69 46.88 -13.80
CA ASN A 174 13.75 45.98 -13.07
C ASN A 174 13.82 45.98 -11.51
N SER A 175 14.35 47.03 -10.86
CA SER A 175 14.67 47.02 -9.41
C SER A 175 13.48 47.14 -8.45
N SER A 176 12.24 46.87 -8.89
CA SER A 176 11.01 46.98 -8.09
C SER A 176 10.32 45.63 -7.80
N ALA A 177 10.63 44.55 -8.54
CA ALA A 177 9.96 43.26 -8.36
C ALA A 177 10.47 42.42 -7.18
N ALA A 178 11.72 42.64 -6.74
CA ALA A 178 12.39 41.76 -5.77
C ALA A 178 11.88 41.89 -4.32
N ALA A 179 11.18 42.96 -3.98
CA ALA A 179 10.82 43.31 -2.59
C ALA A 179 9.72 42.42 -1.96
N ASN A 180 8.87 41.79 -2.78
CA ASN A 180 7.72 40.98 -2.32
C ASN A 180 7.83 39.48 -2.69
N ALA A 181 9.02 39.01 -3.06
CA ALA A 181 9.23 37.60 -3.39
C ALA A 181 9.19 36.71 -2.13
N SER A 182 8.58 35.51 -2.23
CA SER A 182 8.65 34.52 -1.16
C SER A 182 10.10 34.03 -0.93
N PRO A 183 10.47 33.57 0.28
CA PRO A 183 11.82 33.05 0.54
C PRO A 183 12.20 31.88 -0.39
N HIS A 184 11.24 31.01 -0.70
CA HIS A 184 11.40 29.93 -1.68
C HIS A 184 11.68 30.47 -3.09
N TRP A 185 10.98 31.51 -3.54
CA TRP A 185 11.27 32.12 -4.83
C TRP A 185 12.63 32.82 -4.86
N GLN A 186 13.03 33.50 -3.78
CA GLN A 186 14.37 34.09 -3.66
C GLN A 186 15.47 33.02 -3.74
N GLN A 187 15.31 31.89 -3.02
CA GLN A 187 16.19 30.73 -3.10
C GLN A 187 16.25 30.17 -4.53
N GLN A 188 15.10 30.08 -5.22
CA GLN A 188 15.03 29.62 -6.61
C GLN A 188 15.77 30.55 -7.58
N LEU A 189 15.64 31.88 -7.44
CA LEU A 189 16.38 32.85 -8.25
C LEU A 189 17.90 32.73 -8.05
N VAL A 190 18.36 32.50 -6.81
CA VAL A 190 19.77 32.27 -6.50
C VAL A 190 20.27 30.96 -7.14
N LYS A 191 19.51 29.86 -7.04
CA LYS A 191 19.87 28.59 -7.69
C LYS A 191 19.83 28.68 -9.22
N ALA A 192 18.95 29.50 -9.81
CA ALA A 192 18.92 29.76 -11.26
C ALA A 192 20.20 30.47 -11.74
N GLU A 193 20.64 31.49 -11.01
CA GLU A 193 21.87 32.23 -11.35
C GLU A 193 23.14 31.35 -11.18
N ILE A 194 23.20 30.55 -10.12
CA ILE A 194 24.22 29.51 -9.95
C ILE A 194 24.21 28.52 -11.13
N SER A 195 23.01 28.08 -11.55
CA SER A 195 22.88 27.16 -12.69
C SER A 195 23.42 27.79 -13.97
N ARG A 196 23.12 29.05 -14.28
CA ARG A 196 23.66 29.76 -15.47
C ARG A 196 25.19 29.81 -15.48
N GLN A 197 25.81 29.97 -14.32
CA GLN A 197 27.27 29.99 -14.16
C GLN A 197 27.91 28.59 -14.27
N SER A 198 27.12 27.51 -14.23
CA SER A 198 27.60 26.11 -14.33
C SER A 198 27.82 25.59 -15.76
N ALA A 199 27.64 26.41 -16.81
CA ALA A 199 27.60 25.96 -18.21
C ALA A 199 28.90 25.35 -18.80
N SER A 200 30.00 25.36 -18.07
CA SER A 200 31.29 24.81 -18.51
C SER A 200 31.35 23.27 -18.44
N PRO A 201 31.94 22.54 -19.42
CA PRO A 201 31.96 21.06 -19.47
C PRO A 201 32.34 20.36 -18.15
N HIS A 202 31.53 19.41 -17.69
CA HIS A 202 31.70 18.69 -16.41
C HIS A 202 31.94 19.65 -15.21
N HIS A 203 31.08 20.66 -15.04
CA HIS A 203 31.23 21.67 -13.99
C HIS A 203 31.19 21.06 -12.58
N HIS A 204 30.18 20.23 -12.32
CA HIS A 204 29.88 19.69 -10.99
C HIS A 204 30.95 18.67 -10.56
N ALA A 205 31.41 17.83 -11.48
CA ALA A 205 32.53 16.91 -11.24
C ALA A 205 33.85 17.66 -10.99
N ARG A 206 34.12 18.76 -11.71
CA ARG A 206 35.31 19.59 -11.45
C ARG A 206 35.20 20.33 -10.11
N ALA A 207 34.01 20.82 -9.73
CA ALA A 207 33.75 21.42 -8.43
C ALA A 207 33.95 20.42 -7.28
N ALA A 208 33.37 19.22 -7.37
CA ALA A 208 33.54 18.15 -6.39
C ALA A 208 35.02 17.69 -6.28
N ALA A 209 35.72 17.56 -7.40
CA ALA A 209 37.15 17.22 -7.41
C ALA A 209 38.04 18.34 -6.82
N LEU A 210 37.66 19.62 -6.94
CA LEU A 210 38.33 20.72 -6.25
C LEU A 210 38.07 20.66 -4.74
N ALA A 211 36.81 20.50 -4.32
CA ALA A 211 36.44 20.36 -2.91
C ALA A 211 37.18 19.18 -2.23
N ALA A 212 37.24 18.02 -2.89
CA ALA A 212 37.94 16.85 -2.37
C ALA A 212 39.44 17.09 -2.16
N ARG A 213 40.11 17.79 -3.10
CA ARG A 213 41.52 18.16 -2.95
C ARG A 213 41.72 19.13 -1.78
N SER A 214 40.91 20.17 -1.67
CA SER A 214 40.95 21.11 -0.54
C SER A 214 40.75 20.43 0.81
N ALA A 215 39.82 19.47 0.91
CA ALA A 215 39.59 18.70 2.13
C ALA A 215 40.77 17.78 2.49
N THR A 216 41.35 17.07 1.51
CA THR A 216 42.55 16.24 1.76
C THR A 216 43.80 17.07 2.08
N SER A 217 43.90 18.31 1.59
CA SER A 217 45.00 19.22 1.96
C SER A 217 44.95 19.71 3.42
N ALA A 218 43.83 19.53 4.12
CA ALA A 218 43.69 19.89 5.54
C ALA A 218 44.24 18.83 6.51
N ALA A 219 44.51 17.60 6.05
CA ALA A 219 45.05 16.53 6.90
C ALA A 219 45.88 15.52 6.08
N VAL A 220 47.22 15.61 6.19
CA VAL A 220 48.15 14.62 5.61
C VAL A 220 49.02 13.99 6.70
N ALA A 221 48.56 12.85 7.21
CA ALA A 221 49.44 11.73 7.47
C ALA A 221 49.32 10.77 6.27
N ILE A 222 50.45 10.23 5.79
CA ILE A 222 50.49 9.47 4.52
C ILE A 222 49.72 8.16 4.68
N HIS A 223 48.81 7.86 3.74
CA HIS A 223 48.10 6.57 3.69
C HIS A 223 48.03 5.98 2.27
N ASP A 224 48.05 4.66 2.21
CA ASP A 224 47.96 3.77 1.03
C ASP A 224 47.08 4.28 -0.13
N PRO A 225 47.61 4.40 -1.38
CA PRO A 225 46.85 4.84 -2.56
C PRO A 225 45.71 3.89 -2.99
N ASN A 226 45.60 2.68 -2.43
CA ASN A 226 44.46 1.78 -2.68
C ASN A 226 43.21 2.10 -1.86
N LYS A 227 43.26 3.04 -0.89
CA LYS A 227 42.05 3.54 -0.22
C LYS A 227 41.40 4.64 -1.06
N GLY A 228 40.17 4.39 -1.50
CA GLY A 228 39.38 5.32 -2.32
C GLY A 228 39.18 6.70 -1.67
N ILE A 229 39.23 7.75 -2.48
CA ILE A 229 39.08 9.15 -2.06
C ILE A 229 37.68 9.38 -1.50
N ARG A 230 37.57 9.77 -0.22
CA ARG A 230 36.31 10.31 0.33
C ARG A 230 36.05 11.70 -0.27
N ILE A 231 35.00 11.81 -1.08
CA ILE A 231 34.54 13.10 -1.63
C ILE A 231 33.77 13.84 -0.51
N PRO A 232 34.00 15.15 -0.29
CA PRO A 232 33.24 15.94 0.67
C PRO A 232 31.75 16.03 0.34
N GLN A 233 30.92 16.17 1.37
CA GLN A 233 29.45 16.22 1.26
C GLN A 233 28.91 17.50 0.59
N THR A 234 29.77 18.46 0.25
CA THR A 234 29.42 19.71 -0.42
C THR A 234 30.15 19.83 -1.76
N ALA A 235 29.38 19.91 -2.85
CA ALA A 235 29.88 20.55 -4.05
C ALA A 235 30.04 22.04 -3.78
N ALA A 236 31.11 22.66 -4.31
CA ALA A 236 31.11 24.11 -4.44
C ALA A 236 29.86 24.53 -5.26
N ASN A 237 29.21 25.61 -4.85
CA ASN A 237 27.96 26.16 -5.40
C ASN A 237 26.63 25.60 -4.84
N GLY A 238 26.63 24.94 -3.68
CA GLY A 238 25.39 24.76 -2.88
C GLY A 238 24.38 23.73 -3.42
N LEU A 239 24.91 22.70 -4.09
CA LEU A 239 24.19 21.46 -4.39
C LEU A 239 24.53 20.42 -3.32
N HIS A 240 23.50 19.78 -2.76
CA HIS A 240 23.71 18.71 -1.79
C HIS A 240 24.04 17.42 -2.52
N LEU A 241 25.21 16.82 -2.26
CA LEU A 241 25.38 15.41 -2.60
C LEU A 241 24.70 14.58 -1.49
N PRO A 242 23.98 13.50 -1.84
CA PRO A 242 23.40 12.61 -0.85
C PRO A 242 24.53 11.86 -0.13
N SER A 243 24.44 11.80 1.21
CA SER A 243 25.32 10.94 2.00
C SER A 243 24.83 9.49 1.93
N LYS A 244 25.75 8.54 2.19
CA LYS A 244 25.35 7.21 2.63
C LYS A 244 24.72 7.38 4.03
N ARG A 245 23.46 6.98 4.21
CA ARG A 245 22.81 7.00 5.53
C ARG A 245 23.53 6.03 6.47
N GLU A 246 24.02 6.54 7.58
CA GLU A 246 24.15 5.78 8.83
C GLU A 246 22.91 6.16 9.66
N ASN A 247 22.07 5.20 10.03
CA ASN A 247 20.93 5.45 10.92
C ASN A 247 21.47 5.75 12.33
N GLY A 248 20.95 6.78 13.00
CA GLY A 248 21.54 7.23 14.27
C GLY A 248 20.80 8.37 14.98
N ASP A 249 19.50 8.20 15.26
CA ASP A 249 18.80 9.01 16.27
C ASP A 249 18.89 8.34 17.64
N ALA A 250 19.99 8.59 18.37
CA ALA A 250 20.14 8.22 19.78
C ALA A 250 21.15 9.13 20.49
N ASN A 251 20.71 9.80 21.56
CA ASN A 251 21.63 10.50 22.47
C ASN A 251 22.34 9.48 23.38
N GLY A 252 23.66 9.59 23.49
CA GLY A 252 24.50 8.81 24.42
C GLY A 252 25.80 9.56 24.70
N GLU A 253 26.28 9.53 25.94
CA GLU A 253 27.41 10.35 26.40
C GLU A 253 28.78 9.70 26.12
N ASP A 254 29.76 10.50 25.69
CA ASP A 254 31.13 10.04 25.40
C ASP A 254 31.91 9.65 26.68
N GLY A 255 32.14 8.35 26.86
CA GLY A 255 32.99 7.79 27.92
C GLY A 255 34.37 7.37 27.40
N LEU A 256 35.41 8.16 27.66
CA LEU A 256 36.79 7.88 27.21
C LEU A 256 37.50 6.80 28.05
N GLY A 257 38.05 5.77 27.38
CA GLY A 257 38.90 4.73 28.01
C GLY A 257 39.70 3.91 26.98
N PRO A 258 41.05 3.82 27.05
CA PRO A 258 41.87 3.24 25.98
C PRO A 258 42.47 1.84 26.25
N ASN A 259 42.79 1.15 25.14
CA ASN A 259 43.73 0.03 24.96
C ASN A 259 43.42 -1.35 25.57
N GLY A 260 43.46 -2.38 24.71
CA GLY A 260 43.52 -3.81 25.03
C GLY A 260 43.71 -4.63 23.75
N GLU A 261 44.79 -5.42 23.66
CA GLU A 261 45.25 -5.99 22.38
C GLU A 261 44.62 -7.32 21.97
N ALA A 262 44.72 -7.60 20.66
CA ALA A 262 44.13 -8.71 19.95
C ALA A 262 44.65 -10.11 20.35
N THR A 263 43.81 -11.13 20.08
CA THR A 263 44.27 -12.36 19.41
C THR A 263 43.24 -12.77 18.36
N ALA A 264 43.66 -13.50 17.33
CA ALA A 264 42.81 -13.88 16.19
C ALA A 264 42.95 -15.36 15.84
N ASN A 265 41.83 -16.01 15.48
CA ASN A 265 41.74 -17.00 14.39
C ASN A 265 40.31 -17.54 14.27
N GLY A 266 39.80 -17.68 13.04
CA GLY A 266 38.47 -18.25 12.76
C GLY A 266 38.00 -17.95 11.33
N ARG A 267 38.31 -18.84 10.37
CA ARG A 267 37.89 -18.67 8.98
C ARG A 267 36.48 -19.24 8.77
N GLY A 268 35.47 -18.36 8.71
CA GLY A 268 34.13 -18.70 8.20
C GLY A 268 34.10 -18.71 6.67
N ALA A 269 33.29 -19.59 6.07
CA ALA A 269 33.09 -19.65 4.63
C ALA A 269 32.11 -18.57 4.14
N LYS A 270 32.12 -18.30 2.82
CA LYS A 270 31.15 -17.42 2.15
C LYS A 270 30.01 -18.25 1.57
N ASP A 271 28.78 -17.89 1.91
CA ASP A 271 27.56 -18.12 1.12
C ASP A 271 26.51 -17.05 1.52
N SER A 272 25.53 -16.62 0.72
CA SER A 272 25.49 -16.43 -0.75
C SER A 272 24.20 -15.66 -1.15
N ALA A 273 23.90 -14.50 -0.56
CA ALA A 273 22.64 -13.77 -0.78
C ALA A 273 22.75 -12.26 -1.13
N GLU A 274 23.95 -11.68 -1.22
CA GLU A 274 24.11 -10.28 -1.65
C GLU A 274 23.82 -10.10 -3.17
N LYS A 275 22.56 -9.88 -3.54
CA LYS A 275 22.21 -9.46 -4.90
C LYS A 275 22.47 -7.97 -5.12
N SER A 276 23.66 -7.68 -5.64
CA SER A 276 24.06 -6.42 -6.29
C SER A 276 24.41 -5.20 -5.41
N SER A 277 24.82 -5.41 -4.16
CA SER A 277 25.85 -4.54 -3.54
C SER A 277 27.23 -4.85 -4.16
N SER A 278 27.39 -4.56 -5.45
CA SER A 278 28.72 -4.53 -6.07
C SER A 278 29.57 -3.42 -5.43
N GLY A 279 30.89 -3.43 -5.67
CA GLY A 279 31.82 -2.37 -5.21
C GLY A 279 31.64 -1.03 -5.91
N GLN A 280 30.40 -0.53 -5.97
CA GLN A 280 29.96 0.60 -6.78
C GLN A 280 30.33 1.92 -6.07
N SER A 281 31.55 2.39 -6.34
CA SER A 281 32.14 3.57 -5.68
C SER A 281 31.56 4.92 -6.12
N TRP A 282 30.63 4.94 -7.08
CA TRP A 282 30.02 6.15 -7.63
C TRP A 282 28.50 5.98 -7.82
N THR A 283 27.75 7.03 -7.47
CA THR A 283 26.29 7.16 -7.67
C THR A 283 25.92 8.43 -8.45
N THR A 284 26.91 9.16 -8.94
CA THR A 284 26.76 10.47 -9.59
C THR A 284 27.35 10.45 -11.00
N ILE A 285 26.62 10.99 -11.98
CA ILE A 285 27.11 11.28 -13.33
C ILE A 285 26.94 12.76 -13.64
N ASP A 286 28.00 13.37 -14.18
CA ASP A 286 27.99 14.74 -14.71
C ASP A 286 28.31 14.70 -16.22
N MET A 287 27.29 14.98 -17.04
CA MET A 287 27.36 15.20 -18.48
C MET A 287 27.08 16.67 -18.86
N GLY A 288 27.23 17.60 -17.90
CA GLY A 288 26.91 19.00 -18.09
C GLY A 288 27.85 19.71 -19.05
N GLY A 289 27.34 20.66 -19.84
CA GLY A 289 28.14 21.52 -20.73
C GLY A 289 28.73 20.82 -21.97
N LEU A 290 28.25 19.62 -22.33
CA LEU A 290 28.83 18.78 -23.39
C LEU A 290 28.20 18.99 -24.79
N GLY A 291 27.14 19.80 -24.91
CA GLY A 291 26.41 20.01 -26.17
C GLY A 291 25.58 18.81 -26.66
N LEU A 292 25.25 17.87 -25.78
CA LEU A 292 24.49 16.66 -26.10
C LEU A 292 23.09 16.98 -26.62
N LYS A 293 22.69 16.35 -27.73
CA LYS A 293 21.33 16.48 -28.30
C LYS A 293 20.36 15.39 -27.80
N THR A 294 20.91 14.27 -27.35
CA THR A 294 20.20 13.08 -26.87
C THR A 294 21.06 12.39 -25.80
N LEU A 295 20.42 11.71 -24.85
CA LEU A 295 21.08 10.80 -23.92
C LEU A 295 21.02 9.36 -24.46
N ALA A 296 22.06 8.57 -24.22
CA ALA A 296 22.09 7.16 -24.61
C ALA A 296 21.17 6.32 -23.70
N LYS A 297 20.54 5.27 -24.24
CA LYS A 297 19.60 4.42 -23.47
C LYS A 297 20.28 3.70 -22.31
N GLU A 298 21.58 3.46 -22.46
CA GLU A 298 22.46 2.79 -21.52
C GLU A 298 22.63 3.57 -20.21
N VAL A 299 22.43 4.90 -20.21
CA VAL A 299 22.52 5.73 -18.99
C VAL A 299 21.42 5.34 -17.99
N TYR A 300 20.24 4.99 -18.48
CA TYR A 300 19.08 4.60 -17.65
C TYR A 300 19.25 3.23 -16.99
N ARG A 301 20.24 2.42 -17.40
CA ARG A 301 20.54 1.13 -16.76
C ARG A 301 21.31 1.26 -15.44
N TYR A 302 21.80 2.45 -15.10
CA TYR A 302 22.49 2.70 -13.83
C TYR A 302 21.48 3.04 -12.72
N SER A 303 20.60 2.09 -12.38
CA SER A 303 19.51 2.27 -11.40
C SER A 303 19.98 2.66 -9.99
N PHE A 304 21.27 2.49 -9.66
CA PHE A 304 21.93 2.97 -8.45
C PHE A 304 22.31 4.47 -8.48
N LEU A 305 22.03 5.19 -9.57
CA LEU A 305 22.26 6.64 -9.65
C LEU A 305 21.40 7.39 -8.63
N THR A 306 22.06 8.20 -7.80
CA THR A 306 21.41 9.17 -6.91
C THR A 306 21.46 10.58 -7.48
N SER A 307 22.37 10.88 -8.42
CA SER A 307 22.51 12.24 -8.96
C SER A 307 22.91 12.24 -10.44
N LEU A 308 22.16 12.96 -11.27
CA LEU A 308 22.38 13.06 -12.72
C LEU A 308 22.35 14.52 -13.17
N PHE A 309 23.49 15.02 -13.63
CA PHE A 309 23.62 16.36 -14.21
C PHE A 309 23.75 16.24 -15.73
N VAL A 310 22.80 16.83 -16.46
CA VAL A 310 22.73 16.91 -17.93
C VAL A 310 22.46 18.34 -18.39
N ASN A 311 22.76 19.31 -17.54
CA ASN A 311 22.59 20.74 -17.73
C ASN A 311 23.48 21.33 -18.86
N HIS A 312 23.07 22.47 -19.42
CA HIS A 312 23.81 23.20 -20.47
C HIS A 312 24.18 22.34 -21.67
N ASN A 313 23.18 21.62 -22.16
CA ASN A 313 23.26 20.76 -23.34
C ASN A 313 22.26 21.27 -24.40
N ALA A 314 21.93 20.43 -25.38
CA ALA A 314 20.99 20.73 -26.47
C ALA A 314 19.83 19.72 -26.51
N LEU A 315 19.47 19.14 -25.36
CA LEU A 315 18.39 18.14 -25.25
C LEU A 315 17.04 18.81 -25.53
N SER A 316 16.29 18.29 -26.51
CA SER A 316 14.91 18.72 -26.81
C SER A 316 13.84 18.00 -25.99
N THR A 317 14.18 16.83 -25.45
CA THR A 317 13.30 15.90 -24.75
C THR A 317 14.10 15.07 -23.76
N LEU A 318 13.54 14.73 -22.59
CA LEU A 318 14.02 13.62 -21.76
C LEU A 318 13.32 12.32 -22.19
N SER A 319 13.99 11.18 -22.01
CA SER A 319 13.40 9.87 -22.35
C SER A 319 12.46 9.37 -21.24
N PRO A 320 11.32 8.74 -21.58
CA PRO A 320 10.51 7.95 -20.66
C PRO A 320 11.28 6.95 -19.80
N ALA A 321 12.40 6.41 -20.33
CA ALA A 321 13.30 5.50 -19.60
C ALA A 321 13.96 6.13 -18.35
N ILE A 322 13.73 7.41 -18.06
CA ILE A 322 14.11 8.05 -16.79
C ILE A 322 13.56 7.30 -15.56
N LEU A 323 12.41 6.61 -15.68
CA LEU A 323 11.78 5.82 -14.61
C LEU A 323 12.66 4.70 -14.02
N GLU A 324 13.63 4.21 -14.80
CA GLU A 324 14.57 3.16 -14.38
C GLU A 324 15.52 3.65 -13.27
N LEU A 325 15.71 4.97 -13.15
CA LEU A 325 16.57 5.61 -12.16
C LEU A 325 15.84 5.85 -10.84
N LYS A 326 15.15 4.82 -10.31
CA LYS A 326 14.28 4.92 -9.10
C LYS A 326 14.95 5.53 -7.86
N ASN A 327 16.28 5.45 -7.75
CA ASN A 327 17.07 6.00 -6.63
C ASN A 327 17.52 7.47 -6.80
N LEU A 328 17.11 8.14 -7.88
CA LEU A 328 17.59 9.48 -8.24
C LEU A 328 17.03 10.55 -7.29
N THR A 329 17.90 11.15 -6.46
CA THR A 329 17.54 12.22 -5.52
C THR A 329 17.79 13.62 -6.08
N VAL A 330 18.67 13.76 -7.08
CA VAL A 330 19.00 15.03 -7.75
C VAL A 330 19.03 14.87 -9.26
N LEU A 331 18.28 15.70 -9.98
CA LEU A 331 18.29 15.79 -11.45
C LEU A 331 18.45 17.25 -11.89
N ASP A 332 19.51 17.56 -12.64
CA ASP A 332 19.68 18.87 -13.28
C ASP A 332 19.68 18.75 -14.80
N ALA A 333 18.63 19.27 -15.43
CA ALA A 333 18.50 19.40 -16.88
C ALA A 333 18.33 20.88 -17.32
N SER A 334 18.79 21.83 -16.50
CA SER A 334 18.77 23.27 -16.79
C SER A 334 19.54 23.63 -18.08
N GLY A 335 19.24 24.77 -18.70
CA GLY A 335 19.97 25.26 -19.88
C GLY A 335 19.91 24.31 -21.08
N ASN A 336 18.75 23.69 -21.31
CA ASN A 336 18.49 22.78 -22.42
C ASN A 336 17.41 23.38 -23.34
N LYS A 337 16.75 22.53 -24.15
CA LYS A 337 15.69 22.92 -25.09
C LYS A 337 14.42 22.10 -24.86
N LEU A 338 14.19 21.66 -23.61
CA LEU A 338 13.05 20.84 -23.23
C LEU A 338 11.76 21.64 -23.41
N VAL A 339 10.87 21.17 -24.30
CA VAL A 339 9.54 21.77 -24.53
C VAL A 339 8.48 21.09 -23.65
N SER A 340 8.71 19.84 -23.28
CA SER A 340 7.90 19.05 -22.35
C SER A 340 8.79 18.08 -21.55
N LEU A 341 8.19 17.46 -20.53
CA LEU A 341 8.79 16.38 -19.73
C LEU A 341 7.99 15.09 -19.94
N PRO A 342 8.63 13.90 -19.85
CA PRO A 342 7.91 12.63 -19.80
C PRO A 342 7.05 12.55 -18.53
N ALA A 343 5.85 11.97 -18.64
CA ALA A 343 4.97 11.70 -17.49
C ALA A 343 5.64 10.72 -16.50
N GLU A 344 6.44 9.82 -17.05
CA GLU A 344 7.27 8.83 -16.36
C GLU A 344 8.30 9.45 -15.39
N LEU A 345 8.56 10.76 -15.46
CA LEU A 345 9.33 11.49 -14.46
C LEU A 345 8.65 11.46 -13.07
N GLY A 346 7.31 11.39 -13.02
CA GLY A 346 6.55 11.26 -11.78
C GLY A 346 6.82 9.98 -10.98
N MET A 347 7.41 8.96 -11.62
CA MET A 347 7.76 7.69 -10.97
C MET A 347 8.93 7.80 -9.97
N LEU A 348 9.66 8.92 -9.97
CA LEU A 348 10.87 9.12 -9.18
C LEU A 348 10.58 9.71 -7.79
N THR A 349 9.84 8.98 -6.96
CA THR A 349 9.39 9.44 -5.64
C THR A 349 10.48 9.87 -4.66
N GLN A 350 11.73 9.42 -4.85
CA GLN A 350 12.89 9.78 -4.02
C GLN A 350 13.56 11.11 -4.46
N LEU A 351 13.08 11.75 -5.54
CA LEU A 351 13.64 12.99 -6.10
C LEU A 351 13.36 14.19 -5.20
N ARG A 352 14.42 14.90 -4.79
CA ARG A 352 14.40 16.03 -3.85
C ARG A 352 14.73 17.37 -4.50
N GLU A 353 15.72 17.39 -5.38
CA GLU A 353 16.09 18.57 -6.16
C GLU A 353 15.92 18.29 -7.66
N LEU A 354 15.02 19.01 -8.32
CA LEU A 354 14.76 18.94 -9.76
C LEU A 354 14.98 20.32 -10.40
N PHE A 355 16.03 20.43 -11.22
CA PHE A 355 16.39 21.68 -11.89
C PHE A 355 16.11 21.62 -13.39
N LEU A 356 15.31 22.58 -13.85
CA LEU A 356 14.81 22.71 -15.22
C LEU A 356 14.97 24.15 -15.73
N PHE A 357 15.82 24.97 -15.09
CA PHE A 357 15.97 26.40 -15.39
C PHE A 357 16.29 26.65 -16.87
N ASP A 358 15.87 27.81 -17.39
CA ASP A 358 16.20 28.27 -18.75
C ASP A 358 15.97 27.20 -19.84
N ASN A 359 14.78 26.60 -19.85
CA ASN A 359 14.28 25.66 -20.86
C ASN A 359 13.05 26.27 -21.60
N LEU A 360 12.31 25.46 -22.38
CA LEU A 360 11.18 25.88 -23.19
C LEU A 360 9.83 25.29 -22.70
N LEU A 361 9.74 24.93 -21.42
CA LEU A 361 8.55 24.29 -20.84
C LEU A 361 7.39 25.29 -20.74
N VAL A 362 6.25 24.95 -21.36
CA VAL A 362 5.00 25.74 -21.28
C VAL A 362 4.05 25.20 -20.20
N THR A 363 4.14 23.90 -19.90
CA THR A 363 3.42 23.21 -18.83
C THR A 363 4.30 22.12 -18.21
N LEU A 364 3.87 21.60 -17.07
CA LEU A 364 4.40 20.38 -16.46
C LEU A 364 3.37 19.23 -16.63
N PRO A 365 3.79 17.96 -16.72
CA PRO A 365 2.89 16.81 -16.68
C PRO A 365 2.27 16.66 -15.28
N PRO A 366 0.94 16.45 -15.13
CA PRO A 366 0.28 16.29 -13.82
C PRO A 366 0.85 15.15 -12.97
N GLU A 367 1.39 14.12 -13.62
CA GLU A 367 2.02 12.95 -12.99
C GLU A 367 3.22 13.32 -12.09
N MET A 368 3.85 14.48 -12.30
CA MET A 368 4.84 15.03 -11.36
C MET A 368 4.26 15.29 -9.95
N GLY A 369 2.94 15.32 -9.79
CA GLY A 369 2.28 15.36 -8.48
C GLY A 369 2.64 14.21 -7.55
N ALA A 370 3.12 13.07 -8.07
CA ALA A 370 3.59 11.96 -7.25
C ALA A 370 4.97 12.22 -6.58
N LEU A 371 5.68 13.27 -6.98
CA LEU A 371 7.00 13.69 -6.45
C LEU A 371 6.88 14.38 -5.08
N HIS A 372 6.22 13.72 -4.14
CA HIS A 372 5.89 14.24 -2.81
C HIS A 372 7.10 14.52 -1.90
N GLN A 373 8.27 13.96 -2.20
CA GLN A 373 9.54 14.29 -1.52
C GLN A 373 10.30 15.47 -2.17
N LEU A 374 9.74 16.12 -3.20
CA LEU A 374 10.44 17.18 -3.94
C LEU A 374 10.50 18.48 -3.13
N GLU A 375 11.64 18.68 -2.47
CA GLU A 375 11.97 19.86 -1.67
C GLU A 375 12.09 21.12 -2.54
N LEU A 376 12.69 21.00 -3.73
CA LEU A 376 12.96 22.15 -4.61
C LEU A 376 12.81 21.82 -6.10
N LEU A 377 11.93 22.58 -6.76
CA LEU A 377 11.70 22.57 -8.21
C LEU A 377 12.14 23.90 -8.84
N GLY A 378 13.25 23.87 -9.57
CA GLY A 378 13.80 25.03 -10.28
C GLY A 378 13.22 25.19 -11.69
N ILE A 379 12.35 26.18 -11.90
CA ILE A 379 11.61 26.40 -13.16
C ILE A 379 11.77 27.79 -13.79
N GLU A 380 12.38 28.77 -13.09
CA GLU A 380 12.58 30.11 -13.66
C GLU A 380 13.33 30.08 -15.01
N GLY A 381 12.97 31.01 -15.90
CA GLY A 381 13.48 31.07 -17.27
C GLY A 381 12.70 30.24 -18.29
N ASN A 382 11.70 29.47 -17.87
CA ASN A 382 10.77 28.77 -18.76
C ASN A 382 9.54 29.63 -19.12
N PRO A 383 8.96 29.48 -20.33
CA PRO A 383 7.71 30.11 -20.76
C PRO A 383 6.46 29.43 -20.16
N LEU A 384 6.49 29.07 -18.88
CA LEU A 384 5.39 28.39 -18.18
C LEU A 384 4.14 29.26 -18.09
N SER A 385 2.96 28.62 -18.10
CA SER A 385 1.70 29.32 -17.86
C SER A 385 1.68 30.05 -16.51
N GLU A 386 1.10 31.26 -16.50
CA GLU A 386 1.14 32.18 -15.36
C GLU A 386 0.50 31.57 -14.09
N ASN A 387 -0.47 30.67 -14.23
CA ASN A 387 -1.08 29.95 -13.11
C ASN A 387 -0.06 29.07 -12.36
N LEU A 388 0.76 28.30 -13.09
CA LEU A 388 1.79 27.45 -12.48
C LEU A 388 2.94 28.30 -11.92
N ARG A 389 3.31 29.37 -12.63
CA ARG A 389 4.38 30.29 -12.22
C ARG A 389 4.04 31.04 -10.93
N SER A 390 2.85 31.63 -10.85
CA SER A 390 2.38 32.37 -9.68
C SER A 390 2.19 31.47 -8.45
N LEU A 391 1.74 30.23 -8.65
CA LEU A 391 1.64 29.21 -7.59
C LEU A 391 3.02 28.93 -6.97
N VAL A 392 4.07 28.69 -7.77
CA VAL A 392 5.44 28.46 -7.24
C VAL A 392 6.07 29.73 -6.66
N GLN A 393 5.76 30.91 -7.21
CA GLN A 393 6.23 32.18 -6.67
C GLN A 393 5.66 32.49 -5.28
N ARG A 394 4.37 32.22 -5.07
CA ARG A 394 3.67 32.54 -3.81
C ARG A 394 3.76 31.43 -2.78
N ASP A 395 3.44 30.20 -3.18
CA ASP A 395 3.15 29.07 -2.29
C ASP A 395 4.21 27.95 -2.36
N GLY A 396 5.13 28.01 -3.34
CA GLY A 396 6.33 27.18 -3.40
C GLY A 396 6.18 25.81 -4.08
N THR A 397 7.24 24.99 -4.02
CA THR A 397 7.29 23.68 -4.71
C THR A 397 6.19 22.73 -4.21
N SER A 398 6.05 22.54 -2.90
CA SER A 398 5.07 21.60 -2.31
C SER A 398 3.62 21.92 -2.70
N ALA A 399 3.26 23.20 -2.80
CA ALA A 399 1.93 23.64 -3.25
C ALA A 399 1.68 23.30 -4.73
N LEU A 400 2.68 23.46 -5.60
CA LEU A 400 2.59 23.04 -7.00
C LEU A 400 2.48 21.52 -7.13
N ILE A 401 3.29 20.75 -6.40
CA ILE A 401 3.22 19.28 -6.44
C ILE A 401 1.83 18.79 -5.97
N SER A 402 1.33 19.35 -4.86
CA SER A 402 -0.02 19.03 -4.36
C SER A 402 -1.12 19.39 -5.38
N TYR A 403 -1.00 20.54 -6.07
CA TYR A 403 -1.91 20.93 -7.14
C TYR A 403 -1.86 19.98 -8.33
N LEU A 404 -0.67 19.64 -8.84
CA LEU A 404 -0.51 18.70 -9.96
C LEU A 404 -1.07 17.32 -9.63
N ARG A 405 -0.84 16.85 -8.40
CA ARG A 405 -1.34 15.56 -7.89
C ARG A 405 -2.86 15.53 -7.82
N ASP A 406 -3.46 16.52 -7.17
CA ASP A 406 -4.91 16.53 -6.92
C ASP A 406 -5.71 16.89 -8.18
N SER A 407 -5.08 17.56 -9.16
CA SER A 407 -5.65 17.84 -10.50
C SER A 407 -5.27 16.80 -11.58
N CYS A 408 -4.51 15.75 -11.23
CA CYS A 408 -4.10 14.72 -12.17
C CYS A 408 -5.32 13.97 -12.71
N PRO A 409 -5.47 13.83 -14.05
CA PRO A 409 -6.54 13.04 -14.63
C PRO A 409 -6.50 11.60 -14.10
N VAL A 410 -7.65 11.09 -13.67
CA VAL A 410 -7.78 9.71 -13.19
C VAL A 410 -7.42 8.77 -14.34
N PRO A 411 -6.43 7.87 -14.19
CA PRO A 411 -6.07 6.91 -15.23
C PRO A 411 -7.24 5.94 -15.48
N LEU A 412 -7.23 5.23 -16.60
CA LEU A 412 -8.19 4.15 -16.81
C LEU A 412 -8.05 3.09 -15.69
N PRO A 413 -9.16 2.49 -15.22
CA PRO A 413 -9.10 1.42 -14.22
C PRO A 413 -8.29 0.23 -14.75
N PRO A 414 -7.68 -0.56 -13.85
CA PRO A 414 -7.04 -1.82 -14.22
C PRO A 414 -8.09 -2.81 -14.78
N PRO A 415 -7.66 -3.82 -15.55
CA PRO A 415 -8.46 -5.03 -15.75
C PRO A 415 -8.83 -5.69 -14.42
N GLU A 416 -9.95 -6.40 -14.39
CA GLU A 416 -10.29 -7.29 -13.27
C GLU A 416 -9.23 -8.40 -13.14
N ARG A 417 -8.93 -8.82 -11.91
CA ARG A 417 -7.90 -9.83 -11.61
C ARG A 417 -8.40 -11.21 -12.01
N GLU A 418 -7.57 -11.95 -12.76
CA GLU A 418 -7.96 -13.27 -13.28
C GLU A 418 -8.09 -14.31 -12.15
N TRP A 419 -9.02 -15.25 -12.32
CA TRP A 419 -9.19 -16.39 -11.40
C TRP A 419 -8.32 -17.57 -11.84
N VAL A 420 -7.40 -17.98 -10.98
CA VAL A 420 -6.48 -19.08 -11.20
C VAL A 420 -7.07 -20.36 -10.58
N ASN A 421 -7.57 -21.25 -11.43
CA ASN A 421 -7.98 -22.59 -10.99
C ASN A 421 -6.76 -23.43 -10.63
N ILE A 422 -6.85 -24.19 -9.54
CA ILE A 422 -5.82 -25.11 -9.07
C ILE A 422 -6.36 -26.53 -9.22
N ASP A 423 -5.70 -27.33 -10.05
CA ASP A 423 -5.92 -28.78 -10.11
C ASP A 423 -5.49 -29.41 -8.77
N ALA A 424 -6.44 -29.52 -7.86
CA ALA A 424 -6.21 -30.12 -6.55
C ALA A 424 -5.99 -31.64 -6.70
N ASP A 425 -4.98 -32.19 -6.01
CA ASP A 425 -4.70 -33.63 -5.87
C ASP A 425 -5.78 -34.35 -5.02
N LEU A 426 -7.03 -34.28 -5.49
CA LEU A 426 -8.19 -34.97 -4.96
C LEU A 426 -8.45 -36.19 -5.85
N PRO A 427 -8.89 -37.33 -5.28
CA PRO A 427 -9.41 -38.41 -6.11
C PRO A 427 -10.58 -37.87 -6.95
N PRO A 428 -10.72 -38.29 -8.23
CA PRO A 428 -11.90 -37.94 -9.01
C PRO A 428 -13.16 -38.43 -8.28
N PRO A 429 -14.29 -37.71 -8.39
CA PRO A 429 -15.53 -38.16 -7.76
C PRO A 429 -15.86 -39.59 -8.21
N PRO A 430 -16.36 -40.44 -7.30
CA PRO A 430 -16.70 -41.82 -7.63
C PRO A 430 -17.56 -41.91 -8.90
N PRO A 431 -17.31 -42.88 -9.80
CA PRO A 431 -18.17 -43.07 -10.95
C PRO A 431 -19.59 -43.35 -10.46
N ALA A 432 -20.58 -42.61 -10.97
CA ALA A 432 -21.98 -42.78 -10.62
C ALA A 432 -22.39 -44.26 -10.73
N PRO A 433 -23.16 -44.80 -9.76
CA PRO A 433 -23.38 -46.24 -9.63
C PRO A 433 -23.95 -46.83 -10.93
N ALA A 434 -23.18 -47.75 -11.54
CA ALA A 434 -23.47 -48.29 -12.86
C ALA A 434 -24.72 -49.18 -12.89
N ASP A 435 -25.08 -49.75 -11.73
CA ASP A 435 -26.37 -50.39 -11.49
C ASP A 435 -27.28 -49.43 -10.71
N GLY A 436 -28.54 -49.32 -11.15
CA GLY A 436 -29.58 -48.45 -10.57
C GLY A 436 -30.07 -48.89 -9.19
N SER A 437 -29.15 -48.95 -8.24
CA SER A 437 -29.39 -49.15 -6.81
C SER A 437 -29.71 -47.83 -6.12
N ASP A 438 -30.60 -47.85 -5.12
CA ASP A 438 -30.97 -46.69 -4.31
C ASP A 438 -29.86 -46.29 -3.31
N ALA A 439 -28.63 -46.12 -3.80
CA ALA A 439 -27.61 -45.36 -3.09
C ALA A 439 -28.08 -43.90 -2.97
N PRO A 440 -27.98 -43.25 -1.80
CA PRO A 440 -28.26 -41.82 -1.70
C PRO A 440 -27.40 -41.04 -2.70
N PRO A 441 -27.92 -39.97 -3.34
CA PRO A 441 -27.09 -39.10 -4.15
C PRO A 441 -25.94 -38.58 -3.29
N GLU A 442 -24.72 -38.76 -3.78
CA GLU A 442 -23.53 -38.42 -3.01
C GLU A 442 -23.53 -36.91 -2.75
N ALA A 443 -23.37 -36.51 -1.48
CA ALA A 443 -23.54 -35.12 -1.07
C ALA A 443 -22.56 -34.21 -1.83
N PRO A 444 -23.00 -33.01 -2.27
CA PRO A 444 -22.14 -32.11 -3.03
C PRO A 444 -20.88 -31.77 -2.22
N PRO A 445 -19.71 -31.68 -2.85
CA PRO A 445 -18.45 -31.44 -2.14
C PRO A 445 -18.51 -30.09 -1.42
N GLU A 446 -18.29 -30.08 -0.11
CA GLU A 446 -18.33 -28.87 0.71
C GLU A 446 -17.16 -27.95 0.31
N THR A 447 -17.45 -26.92 -0.49
CA THR A 447 -16.53 -25.83 -0.82
C THR A 447 -16.92 -24.52 -0.15
N PHE A 448 -15.95 -23.62 0.04
CA PHE A 448 -16.17 -22.24 0.45
C PHE A 448 -14.99 -21.37 0.01
N ASN A 449 -15.21 -20.06 -0.15
CA ASN A 449 -14.15 -19.10 -0.42
C ASN A 449 -13.92 -18.14 0.76
N LEU A 450 -12.65 -17.79 0.98
CA LEU A 450 -12.23 -16.89 2.05
C LEU A 450 -11.39 -15.74 1.47
N LEU A 451 -11.83 -14.50 1.76
CA LEU A 451 -11.10 -13.27 1.46
C LEU A 451 -10.31 -12.80 2.69
N CYS A 452 -9.08 -12.33 2.48
CA CYS A 452 -8.27 -11.67 3.50
C CYS A 452 -7.74 -10.33 2.96
N TYR A 453 -7.82 -9.25 3.74
CA TYR A 453 -7.51 -7.89 3.25
C TYR A 453 -7.23 -6.89 4.39
N ASN A 454 -6.03 -6.32 4.44
CA ASN A 454 -5.76 -5.12 5.22
C ASN A 454 -6.36 -3.90 4.49
N VAL A 455 -7.29 -3.19 5.10
CA VAL A 455 -8.06 -2.12 4.45
C VAL A 455 -7.45 -0.71 4.58
N LEU A 456 -6.32 -0.59 5.28
CA LEU A 456 -5.63 0.65 5.63
C LEU A 456 -6.54 1.63 6.38
N CYS A 457 -6.41 1.74 7.71
CA CYS A 457 -7.32 2.57 8.51
C CYS A 457 -7.20 4.08 8.21
N GLU A 458 -8.20 4.89 8.59
CA GLU A 458 -8.17 6.34 8.34
C GLU A 458 -6.93 6.98 8.98
N LYS A 459 -6.54 6.50 10.16
CA LYS A 459 -5.45 7.03 10.97
C LYS A 459 -4.06 6.82 10.37
N TYR A 460 -3.85 5.77 9.57
CA TYR A 460 -2.56 5.48 8.93
C TYR A 460 -2.48 6.02 7.49
N ALA A 461 -3.61 6.22 6.81
CA ALA A 461 -3.75 6.83 5.49
C ALA A 461 -3.38 8.34 5.44
N THR A 462 -2.15 8.68 5.81
CA THR A 462 -1.66 10.06 5.92
C THR A 462 -0.93 10.52 4.66
N ALA A 463 -1.07 11.80 4.32
CA ALA A 463 -0.34 12.42 3.20
C ALA A 463 1.19 12.51 3.42
N HIS A 464 1.70 12.13 4.59
CA HIS A 464 3.13 11.94 4.85
C HIS A 464 3.63 10.58 4.33
N MET A 465 2.86 9.51 4.54
CA MET A 465 3.19 8.15 4.10
C MET A 465 2.80 7.92 2.64
N TYR A 466 1.62 8.40 2.25
CA TYR A 466 1.02 8.23 0.93
C TYR A 466 0.95 9.56 0.17
N GLY A 467 2.00 10.38 0.26
CA GLY A 467 2.01 11.73 -0.31
C GLY A 467 1.88 11.81 -1.83
N TYR A 468 2.11 10.69 -2.53
CA TYR A 468 1.90 10.51 -3.96
C TYR A 468 0.42 10.30 -4.34
N THR A 469 -0.43 9.93 -3.39
CA THR A 469 -1.86 9.70 -3.59
C THR A 469 -2.64 11.03 -3.56
N PRO A 470 -3.53 11.32 -4.53
CA PRO A 470 -4.37 12.52 -4.51
C PRO A 470 -5.17 12.64 -3.21
N SER A 471 -5.31 13.86 -2.66
CA SER A 471 -5.96 14.08 -1.36
C SER A 471 -7.39 13.51 -1.29
N TRP A 472 -8.12 13.58 -2.41
CA TRP A 472 -9.48 13.06 -2.53
C TRP A 472 -9.54 11.53 -2.62
N ALA A 473 -8.49 10.87 -3.14
CA ALA A 473 -8.40 9.42 -3.24
C ALA A 473 -7.93 8.79 -1.91
N LEU A 474 -7.13 9.52 -1.13
CA LEU A 474 -6.65 9.08 0.18
C LEU A 474 -7.71 9.21 1.29
N ALA A 475 -8.67 10.13 1.13
CA ALA A 475 -9.73 10.41 2.10
C ALA A 475 -10.61 9.19 2.37
N TRP A 476 -10.93 8.93 3.65
CA TRP A 476 -11.71 7.76 4.06
C TRP A 476 -13.08 7.67 3.38
N GLU A 477 -13.78 8.80 3.23
CA GLU A 477 -15.08 8.88 2.56
C GLU A 477 -15.05 8.41 1.09
N TYR A 478 -13.88 8.43 0.43
CA TYR A 478 -13.69 7.84 -0.89
C TYR A 478 -13.29 6.37 -0.78
N ARG A 479 -12.27 6.06 0.02
CA ARG A 479 -11.69 4.70 0.12
C ARG A 479 -12.71 3.66 0.59
N LYS A 480 -13.53 3.98 1.61
CA LYS A 480 -14.48 3.04 2.23
C LYS A 480 -15.48 2.45 1.23
N GLU A 481 -15.95 3.26 0.27
CA GLU A 481 -16.92 2.83 -0.75
C GLU A 481 -16.28 1.81 -1.71
N PHE A 482 -15.03 2.03 -2.10
CA PHE A 482 -14.27 1.09 -2.93
C PHE A 482 -13.87 -0.18 -2.16
N ILE A 483 -13.48 -0.07 -0.89
CA ILE A 483 -13.19 -1.24 -0.01
C ILE A 483 -14.45 -2.10 0.12
N LEU A 484 -15.60 -1.49 0.39
CA LEU A 484 -16.88 -2.20 0.51
C LEU A 484 -17.29 -2.82 -0.83
N GLN A 485 -17.14 -2.10 -1.95
CA GLN A 485 -17.42 -2.62 -3.29
C GLN A 485 -16.51 -3.82 -3.63
N GLU A 486 -15.22 -3.78 -3.29
CA GLU A 486 -14.28 -4.88 -3.51
C GLU A 486 -14.61 -6.11 -2.65
N VAL A 487 -14.92 -5.92 -1.37
CA VAL A 487 -15.35 -7.02 -0.48
C VAL A 487 -16.68 -7.63 -0.95
N MET A 488 -17.63 -6.81 -1.43
CA MET A 488 -18.93 -7.29 -1.89
C MET A 488 -18.87 -7.96 -3.28
N SER A 489 -18.00 -7.53 -4.19
CA SER A 489 -17.97 -8.03 -5.58
C SER A 489 -17.62 -9.52 -5.69
N TYR A 490 -16.67 -9.99 -4.88
CA TYR A 490 -16.28 -11.40 -4.83
C TYR A 490 -17.28 -12.30 -4.08
N SER A 491 -18.19 -11.71 -3.28
CA SER A 491 -19.16 -12.43 -2.44
C SER A 491 -18.55 -13.61 -1.67
N ALA A 492 -17.42 -13.39 -1.01
CA ALA A 492 -16.70 -14.45 -0.30
C ALA A 492 -17.48 -14.96 0.91
N ASP A 493 -17.63 -16.28 1.09
CA ASP A 493 -18.38 -16.88 2.19
C ASP A 493 -17.86 -16.45 3.57
N ILE A 494 -16.56 -16.16 3.65
CA ILE A 494 -15.85 -15.65 4.83
C ILE A 494 -14.93 -14.50 4.39
N CYS A 495 -14.87 -13.44 5.18
CA CYS A 495 -14.07 -12.24 4.90
C CYS A 495 -13.34 -11.78 6.16
N CYS A 496 -12.01 -11.80 6.13
CA CYS A 496 -11.13 -11.45 7.24
C CYS A 496 -10.38 -10.14 6.94
N LEU A 497 -10.84 -9.06 7.56
CA LEU A 497 -10.27 -7.73 7.39
C LEU A 497 -9.32 -7.36 8.53
N GLN A 498 -8.24 -6.68 8.19
CA GLN A 498 -7.30 -6.05 9.13
C GLN A 498 -7.42 -4.52 9.00
N GLU A 499 -7.03 -3.79 10.06
CA GLU A 499 -7.13 -2.32 10.16
C GLU A 499 -8.55 -1.74 10.07
N VAL A 500 -9.54 -2.49 10.54
CA VAL A 500 -10.91 -1.95 10.67
C VAL A 500 -11.02 -1.11 11.94
N ASP A 501 -11.24 0.20 11.81
CA ASP A 501 -11.56 1.10 12.93
C ASP A 501 -12.89 0.70 13.60
N ALA A 502 -12.95 0.77 14.93
CA ALA A 502 -14.13 0.31 15.69
C ALA A 502 -15.43 1.05 15.32
N GLU A 503 -15.36 2.35 15.06
CA GLU A 503 -16.47 3.17 14.53
C GLU A 503 -16.97 2.62 13.19
N GLN A 504 -16.03 2.38 12.27
CA GLN A 504 -16.34 1.96 10.91
C GLN A 504 -16.82 0.50 10.85
N TYR A 505 -16.38 -0.36 11.78
CA TYR A 505 -16.95 -1.69 11.95
C TYR A 505 -18.45 -1.63 12.30
N GLU A 506 -18.81 -0.87 13.35
CA GLU A 506 -20.18 -0.77 13.86
C GLU A 506 -21.11 -0.05 12.87
N ASP A 507 -20.70 1.14 12.44
CA ASP A 507 -21.58 2.11 11.77
C ASP A 507 -21.58 1.97 10.24
N TYR A 508 -20.58 1.31 9.64
CA TYR A 508 -20.43 1.17 8.19
C TYR A 508 -20.37 -0.28 7.71
N PHE A 509 -19.32 -1.05 8.05
CA PHE A 509 -19.09 -2.39 7.49
C PHE A 509 -20.18 -3.39 7.91
N LEU A 510 -20.48 -3.49 9.21
CA LEU A 510 -21.53 -4.40 9.70
C LEU A 510 -22.92 -3.97 9.17
N HIS A 511 -23.18 -2.67 9.05
CA HIS A 511 -24.44 -2.15 8.53
C HIS A 511 -24.70 -2.55 7.06
N HIS A 512 -23.68 -2.52 6.20
CA HIS A 512 -23.83 -2.88 4.79
C HIS A 512 -23.72 -4.39 4.55
N LEU A 513 -22.77 -5.08 5.20
CA LEU A 513 -22.57 -6.51 5.00
C LEU A 513 -23.73 -7.35 5.57
N SER A 514 -24.39 -6.91 6.65
CA SER A 514 -25.61 -7.60 7.14
C SER A 514 -26.79 -7.54 6.15
N GLN A 515 -26.82 -6.58 5.22
CA GLN A 515 -27.79 -6.54 4.12
C GLN A 515 -27.51 -7.59 3.04
N GLN A 516 -26.35 -8.26 3.09
CA GLN A 516 -25.97 -9.41 2.25
C GLN A 516 -25.79 -10.68 3.10
N GLU A 517 -26.56 -10.80 4.19
CA GLU A 517 -26.59 -11.96 5.09
C GLU A 517 -25.29 -12.22 5.89
N TYR A 518 -24.35 -11.27 5.99
CA TYR A 518 -23.16 -11.48 6.82
C TYR A 518 -23.41 -11.19 8.30
N GLU A 519 -22.99 -12.12 9.17
CA GLU A 519 -22.70 -11.86 10.57
C GLU A 519 -21.21 -11.47 10.73
N GLY A 520 -20.87 -10.77 11.82
CA GLY A 520 -19.53 -10.21 12.04
C GLY A 520 -18.99 -10.44 13.45
N VAL A 521 -17.67 -10.66 13.53
CA VAL A 521 -16.89 -10.76 14.77
C VAL A 521 -15.74 -9.77 14.70
N TYR A 522 -15.62 -8.87 15.68
CA TYR A 522 -14.59 -7.82 15.71
C TYR A 522 -14.01 -7.62 17.12
N TRP A 523 -12.73 -7.23 17.16
CA TRP A 523 -12.11 -6.57 18.30
C TRP A 523 -11.07 -5.52 17.87
N PRO A 524 -10.99 -4.36 18.56
CA PRO A 524 -9.91 -3.39 18.41
C PRO A 524 -8.63 -3.85 19.13
N LYS A 525 -7.46 -3.34 18.70
CA LYS A 525 -6.16 -3.54 19.36
C LYS A 525 -6.21 -3.12 20.85
N SER A 526 -5.45 -3.80 21.71
CA SER A 526 -5.63 -3.75 23.18
C SER A 526 -5.59 -2.36 23.80
N ARG A 527 -4.89 -1.38 23.18
CA ARG A 527 -4.86 0.03 23.57
C ARG A 527 -6.23 0.66 23.79
N ALA A 528 -7.26 0.19 23.07
CA ALA A 528 -8.65 0.63 23.22
C ALA A 528 -9.14 0.68 24.69
N ARG A 529 -8.67 -0.23 25.55
CA ARG A 529 -9.11 -0.34 26.95
C ARG A 529 -8.63 0.79 27.87
N THR A 530 -7.57 1.52 27.50
CA THR A 530 -7.00 2.61 28.31
C THR A 530 -7.24 4.00 27.73
N MET A 531 -7.85 4.09 26.55
CA MET A 531 -8.13 5.34 25.85
C MET A 531 -9.53 5.89 26.14
N ARG A 532 -9.74 7.20 25.88
CA ARG A 532 -11.05 7.87 26.02
C ARG A 532 -12.02 7.35 24.97
N ASP A 533 -13.33 7.51 25.20
CA ASP A 533 -14.36 6.89 24.35
C ASP A 533 -14.28 7.34 22.88
N GLU A 534 -14.04 8.64 22.63
CA GLU A 534 -13.83 9.21 21.28
C GLU A 534 -12.61 8.60 20.57
N GLU A 535 -11.47 8.51 21.27
CA GLU A 535 -10.23 7.97 20.73
C GLU A 535 -10.33 6.45 20.52
N ARG A 536 -11.08 5.75 21.38
CA ARG A 536 -11.32 4.31 21.32
C ARG A 536 -12.10 3.89 20.07
N ARG A 537 -13.06 4.70 19.62
CA ARG A 537 -13.79 4.45 18.36
C ARG A 537 -12.85 4.48 17.13
N ARG A 538 -11.71 5.19 17.23
CA ARG A 538 -10.61 5.24 16.23
C ARG A 538 -9.40 4.38 16.61
N VAL A 539 -9.66 3.26 17.28
CA VAL A 539 -8.69 2.17 17.39
C VAL A 539 -9.09 1.09 16.40
N ASP A 540 -8.15 0.81 15.50
CA ASP A 540 -8.13 -0.23 14.51
C ASP A 540 -8.03 -1.64 15.13
N GLY A 541 -8.52 -2.64 14.40
CA GLY A 541 -8.64 -4.01 14.85
C GLY A 541 -8.73 -5.03 13.73
N CYS A 542 -9.15 -6.25 14.09
CA CYS A 542 -9.38 -7.35 13.15
C CYS A 542 -10.87 -7.71 13.13
N ALA A 543 -11.47 -7.80 11.95
CA ALA A 543 -12.86 -8.20 11.74
C ALA A 543 -12.94 -9.50 10.92
N THR A 544 -13.81 -10.43 11.31
CA THR A 544 -14.13 -11.63 10.55
C THR A 544 -15.63 -11.66 10.31
N PHE A 545 -16.03 -11.49 9.06
CA PHE A 545 -17.41 -11.63 8.59
C PHE A 545 -17.61 -13.00 7.94
N PHE A 546 -18.82 -13.54 8.02
CA PHE A 546 -19.18 -14.82 7.41
C PHE A 546 -20.67 -14.82 7.05
N LYS A 547 -21.05 -15.49 5.95
CA LYS A 547 -22.46 -15.60 5.55
C LYS A 547 -23.24 -16.40 6.58
N ALA A 548 -24.17 -15.73 7.27
CA ALA A 548 -25.05 -16.30 8.27
C ALA A 548 -26.03 -17.33 7.70
N SER A 549 -26.27 -17.33 6.39
CA SER A 549 -27.02 -18.39 5.69
C SER A 549 -26.25 -19.71 5.59
N LYS A 550 -24.91 -19.69 5.59
CA LYS A 550 -24.04 -20.88 5.46
C LYS A 550 -23.42 -21.34 6.79
N TYR A 551 -23.04 -20.40 7.65
CA TYR A 551 -22.36 -20.68 8.92
C TYR A 551 -23.14 -20.14 10.13
N ALA A 552 -22.94 -20.77 11.28
CA ALA A 552 -23.32 -20.24 12.59
C ALA A 552 -22.10 -20.05 13.48
N LEU A 553 -22.04 -18.93 14.22
CA LEU A 553 -20.99 -18.70 15.21
C LEU A 553 -21.25 -19.51 16.49
N ILE A 554 -20.37 -20.46 16.79
CA ILE A 554 -20.46 -21.31 17.98
C ILE A 554 -19.86 -20.61 19.21
N GLU A 555 -18.72 -19.96 19.03
CA GLU A 555 -17.94 -19.23 20.03
C GLU A 555 -16.95 -18.31 19.31
N LYS A 556 -16.53 -17.22 19.97
CA LYS A 556 -15.49 -16.31 19.48
C LYS A 556 -14.45 -16.06 20.56
N GLN A 557 -13.18 -16.00 20.17
CA GLN A 557 -12.03 -15.87 21.08
C GLN A 557 -11.10 -14.73 20.62
N LEU A 558 -10.42 -14.11 21.58
CA LEU A 558 -9.44 -13.04 21.37
C LEU A 558 -8.08 -13.47 21.93
N ILE A 559 -7.05 -13.35 21.10
CA ILE A 559 -5.65 -13.64 21.41
C ILE A 559 -4.95 -12.29 21.56
N GLU A 560 -4.67 -11.87 22.80
CA GLU A 560 -3.92 -10.65 23.12
C GLU A 560 -2.48 -11.03 23.48
N PHE A 561 -1.54 -10.83 22.54
CA PHE A 561 -0.16 -11.35 22.67
C PHE A 561 0.57 -10.86 23.93
N ASN A 562 0.36 -9.59 24.30
CA ASN A 562 0.89 -9.00 25.53
C ASN A 562 0.35 -9.67 26.81
N GLN A 563 -0.91 -10.13 26.81
CA GLN A 563 -1.48 -10.83 27.97
C GLN A 563 -1.02 -12.29 28.06
N ILE A 564 -0.78 -12.95 26.93
CA ILE A 564 -0.21 -14.30 26.91
C ILE A 564 1.23 -14.26 27.45
N ALA A 565 2.03 -13.27 27.04
CA ALA A 565 3.34 -12.97 27.63
C ALA A 565 3.26 -12.69 29.14
N LEU A 566 2.26 -11.92 29.59
CA LEU A 566 1.99 -11.65 31.02
C LEU A 566 1.49 -12.86 31.83
N GLN A 567 0.97 -13.90 31.20
CA GLN A 567 0.47 -15.09 31.90
C GLN A 567 1.54 -16.18 32.03
N ARG A 568 2.41 -16.32 31.02
CA ARG A 568 3.41 -17.39 30.93
C ARG A 568 4.59 -17.25 31.95
N PRO A 569 4.80 -18.23 32.85
CA PRO A 569 5.83 -18.14 33.91
C PRO A 569 7.29 -18.26 33.42
N ASP A 570 7.52 -18.83 32.25
CA ASP A 570 8.82 -18.85 31.56
C ASP A 570 9.17 -17.46 31.01
N PHE A 571 8.18 -16.79 30.42
CA PHE A 571 8.31 -15.48 29.77
C PHE A 571 8.49 -14.30 30.73
N LYS A 572 8.07 -14.43 31.99
CA LYS A 572 8.33 -13.44 33.06
C LYS A 572 9.80 -13.30 33.48
N LYS A 573 10.69 -14.16 32.98
CA LYS A 573 12.11 -14.20 33.38
C LYS A 573 13.05 -13.57 32.36
N THR A 574 12.53 -13.14 31.21
CA THR A 574 13.31 -12.66 30.05
C THR A 574 13.01 -11.20 29.77
N GLU A 575 14.01 -10.33 29.87
CA GLU A 575 13.86 -8.89 29.68
C GLU A 575 13.40 -8.54 28.26
N ASP A 576 13.86 -9.26 27.24
CA ASP A 576 13.43 -9.08 25.84
C ASP A 576 11.92 -9.24 25.65
N MET A 577 11.30 -10.19 26.36
CA MET A 577 9.85 -10.38 26.31
C MET A 577 9.09 -9.18 26.91
N PHE A 578 9.57 -8.64 28.03
CA PHE A 578 8.96 -7.47 28.67
C PHE A 578 9.14 -6.21 27.82
N ASN A 579 10.36 -5.97 27.32
CA ASN A 579 10.73 -4.76 26.60
C ASN A 579 10.22 -4.76 25.14
N ARG A 580 10.40 -5.86 24.40
CA ARG A 580 10.15 -5.90 22.95
C ARG A 580 8.76 -6.43 22.59
N VAL A 581 8.26 -7.46 23.26
CA VAL A 581 6.99 -8.14 22.89
C VAL A 581 5.79 -7.59 23.66
N MET A 582 5.87 -7.54 25.00
CA MET A 582 4.76 -7.11 25.87
C MET A 582 4.36 -5.64 25.67
N THR A 583 5.25 -4.80 25.13
CA THR A 583 4.97 -3.41 24.76
C THR A 583 4.11 -3.25 23.50
N LYS A 584 3.80 -4.34 22.77
CA LYS A 584 2.99 -4.30 21.54
C LYS A 584 1.54 -4.68 21.81
N ASP A 585 0.60 -4.05 21.11
CA ASP A 585 -0.85 -4.20 21.28
C ASP A 585 -1.54 -4.94 20.13
N ASN A 586 -0.75 -5.64 19.32
CA ASN A 586 -1.18 -6.60 18.30
C ASN A 586 -2.09 -7.69 18.89
N ILE A 587 -3.01 -8.18 18.07
CA ILE A 587 -4.03 -9.18 18.43
C ILE A 587 -4.23 -10.18 17.30
N ALA A 588 -4.87 -11.31 17.63
CA ALA A 588 -5.59 -12.13 16.67
C ALA A 588 -7.00 -12.44 17.17
N VAL A 589 -7.95 -12.57 16.25
CA VAL A 589 -9.37 -12.83 16.50
C VAL A 589 -9.72 -14.18 15.90
N VAL A 590 -10.30 -15.09 16.70
CA VAL A 590 -10.64 -16.45 16.28
C VAL A 590 -12.15 -16.65 16.33
N ALA A 591 -12.74 -16.98 15.18
CA ALA A 591 -14.13 -17.39 15.06
C ALA A 591 -14.22 -18.92 14.96
N LEU A 592 -15.10 -19.52 15.75
CA LEU A 592 -15.40 -20.95 15.73
C LEU A 592 -16.77 -21.15 15.08
N LEU A 593 -16.77 -21.66 13.86
CA LEU A 593 -17.95 -21.77 12.99
C LEU A 593 -18.41 -23.22 12.85
N GLU A 594 -19.71 -23.43 12.74
CA GLU A 594 -20.34 -24.71 12.37
C GLU A 594 -21.15 -24.49 11.08
N ASN A 595 -20.94 -25.32 10.07
CA ASN A 595 -21.67 -25.28 8.80
C ASN A 595 -23.12 -25.72 9.02
N ARG A 596 -24.09 -24.95 8.52
CA ARG A 596 -25.53 -25.19 8.74
C ARG A 596 -26.10 -26.37 7.95
N GLU A 597 -25.46 -26.75 6.86
CA GLU A 597 -25.91 -27.86 6.02
C GLU A 597 -25.26 -29.17 6.48
N SER A 598 -23.92 -29.21 6.57
CA SER A 598 -23.14 -30.42 6.83
C SER A 598 -22.82 -30.68 8.31
N GLY A 599 -23.00 -29.69 9.19
CA GLY A 599 -22.54 -29.76 10.58
C GLY A 599 -21.01 -29.81 10.72
N SER A 600 -20.24 -29.52 9.67
CA SER A 600 -18.78 -29.43 9.73
C SER A 600 -18.35 -28.30 10.67
N ARG A 601 -17.13 -28.39 11.22
CA ARG A 601 -16.53 -27.32 12.03
C ARG A 601 -15.38 -26.67 11.30
N LEU A 602 -15.28 -25.35 11.45
CA LEU A 602 -14.23 -24.52 10.86
C LEU A 602 -13.69 -23.54 11.91
N ILE A 603 -12.38 -23.48 12.03
CA ILE A 603 -11.65 -22.49 12.83
C ILE A 603 -11.11 -21.45 11.86
N VAL A 604 -11.48 -20.18 12.07
CA VAL A 604 -10.93 -19.05 11.29
C VAL A 604 -10.23 -18.10 12.25
N ALA A 605 -8.91 -18.00 12.12
CA ALA A 605 -8.10 -17.02 12.82
C ALA A 605 -7.71 -15.88 11.88
N ASN A 606 -7.95 -14.65 12.30
CA ASN A 606 -7.56 -13.41 11.64
C ASN A 606 -6.55 -12.67 12.54
N ALA A 607 -5.34 -12.41 12.04
CA ALA A 607 -4.27 -11.75 12.79
C ALA A 607 -3.79 -10.45 12.12
N HIS A 608 -3.27 -9.53 12.93
CA HIS A 608 -2.44 -8.42 12.46
C HIS A 608 -1.19 -8.36 13.36
N ILE A 609 -0.08 -8.90 12.84
CA ILE A 609 1.21 -9.05 13.52
C ILE A 609 1.96 -7.70 13.55
N HIS A 610 2.99 -7.56 14.37
CA HIS A 610 3.76 -6.32 14.47
C HIS A 610 4.45 -5.94 13.15
N TRP A 611 4.42 -4.65 12.78
CA TRP A 611 4.86 -4.20 11.45
C TRP A 611 6.37 -3.99 11.30
N ASP A 612 7.04 -3.51 12.35
CA ASP A 612 8.40 -2.96 12.26
C ASP A 612 9.44 -4.00 11.77
N PRO A 613 10.17 -3.74 10.66
CA PRO A 613 11.21 -4.62 10.14
C PRO A 613 12.37 -4.92 11.12
N GLU A 614 12.64 -4.05 12.10
CA GLU A 614 13.70 -4.27 13.10
C GLU A 614 13.27 -5.23 14.24
N TYR A 615 12.03 -5.71 14.21
CA TYR A 615 11.42 -6.56 15.23
C TYR A 615 10.96 -7.93 14.70
N ARG A 616 11.72 -8.54 13.78
CA ARG A 616 11.49 -9.90 13.23
C ARG A 616 11.26 -10.95 14.33
N ASP A 617 12.01 -10.84 15.41
CA ASP A 617 11.89 -11.65 16.62
C ASP A 617 10.51 -11.52 17.29
N VAL A 618 9.97 -10.31 17.40
CA VAL A 618 8.62 -10.09 17.97
C VAL A 618 7.54 -10.64 17.04
N LYS A 619 7.70 -10.52 15.72
CA LYS A 619 6.77 -11.13 14.75
C LYS A 619 6.72 -12.65 14.93
N LEU A 620 7.90 -13.27 14.98
CA LEU A 620 8.07 -14.70 15.22
C LEU A 620 7.48 -15.17 16.57
N VAL A 621 7.74 -14.43 17.66
CA VAL A 621 7.20 -14.74 18.99
C VAL A 621 5.69 -14.53 19.09
N GLN A 622 5.12 -13.53 18.40
CA GLN A 622 3.66 -13.35 18.30
C GLN A 622 3.00 -14.52 17.55
N VAL A 623 3.58 -14.97 16.43
CA VAL A 623 3.08 -16.11 15.66
C VAL A 623 3.21 -17.43 16.44
N ALA A 624 4.29 -17.63 17.19
CA ALA A 624 4.43 -18.77 18.11
C ALA A 624 3.31 -18.77 19.18
N MET A 625 3.00 -17.62 19.78
CA MET A 625 1.89 -17.51 20.75
C MET A 625 0.51 -17.69 20.10
N LEU A 626 0.33 -17.29 18.84
CA LEU A 626 -0.89 -17.56 18.06
C LEU A 626 -1.11 -19.07 17.90
N MET A 627 -0.08 -19.80 17.48
CA MET A 627 -0.17 -21.25 17.27
C MET A 627 -0.37 -22.02 18.59
N ASP A 628 0.38 -21.64 19.64
CA ASP A 628 0.22 -22.17 21.01
C ASP A 628 -1.23 -22.02 21.54
N GLU A 629 -1.94 -20.94 21.22
CA GLU A 629 -3.35 -20.77 21.63
C GLU A 629 -4.33 -21.44 20.66
N LEU A 630 -4.05 -21.50 19.36
CA LEU A 630 -4.91 -22.18 18.39
C LEU A 630 -5.03 -23.69 18.66
N GLU A 631 -3.96 -24.36 19.10
CA GLU A 631 -4.05 -25.75 19.53
C GLU A 631 -4.96 -25.93 20.75
N LYS A 632 -4.85 -25.04 21.75
CA LYS A 632 -5.70 -25.07 22.96
C LYS A 632 -7.16 -24.77 22.62
N ILE A 633 -7.41 -23.86 21.69
CA ILE A 633 -8.75 -23.53 21.17
C ILE A 633 -9.32 -24.72 20.39
N GLY A 634 -8.57 -25.32 19.46
CA GLY A 634 -9.01 -26.50 18.70
C GLY A 634 -9.29 -27.71 19.59
N ALA A 635 -8.42 -28.00 20.56
CA ALA A 635 -8.60 -29.08 21.54
C ALA A 635 -9.74 -28.83 22.56
N ARG A 636 -10.24 -27.59 22.65
CA ARG A 636 -11.50 -27.23 23.32
C ARG A 636 -12.68 -27.39 22.37
N PHE A 637 -12.58 -26.88 21.14
CA PHE A 637 -13.65 -26.86 20.15
C PHE A 637 -14.10 -28.28 19.74
N ALA A 638 -13.15 -29.20 19.62
CA ALA A 638 -13.39 -30.63 19.43
C ALA A 638 -14.35 -31.25 20.47
N LYS A 639 -14.38 -30.73 21.70
CA LYS A 639 -15.12 -31.31 22.84
C LYS A 639 -16.53 -30.78 23.02
N PHE A 640 -16.95 -29.74 22.30
CA PHE A 640 -18.35 -29.28 22.36
C PHE A 640 -19.28 -30.29 21.68
N PRO A 641 -20.51 -30.49 22.20
CA PRO A 641 -21.57 -31.14 21.42
C PRO A 641 -21.85 -30.34 20.13
N ALA A 642 -22.40 -30.99 19.10
CA ALA A 642 -23.00 -30.26 17.98
C ALA A 642 -24.09 -29.32 18.51
N LYS A 643 -24.17 -28.09 17.98
CA LYS A 643 -25.23 -27.13 18.34
C LYS A 643 -26.32 -27.05 17.27
N LEU A 644 -26.02 -27.45 16.04
CA LEU A 644 -26.96 -27.50 14.93
C LEU A 644 -27.42 -28.94 14.63
N ASP A 645 -28.67 -29.08 14.22
CA ASP A 645 -29.15 -30.28 13.52
C ASP A 645 -28.74 -30.21 12.04
N VAL A 646 -28.38 -31.36 11.47
CA VAL A 646 -27.91 -31.48 10.07
C VAL A 646 -29.09 -31.44 9.10
N ALA A 647 -28.91 -30.80 7.93
CA ALA A 647 -29.95 -30.70 6.92
C ALA A 647 -30.33 -32.06 6.31
N GLU A 648 -31.61 -32.22 5.91
CA GLU A 648 -32.09 -33.46 5.30
C GLU A 648 -31.29 -33.80 4.02
N GLY A 649 -30.67 -34.98 4.00
CA GLY A 649 -29.82 -35.46 2.90
C GLY A 649 -28.31 -35.41 3.18
N PHE A 650 -27.85 -34.62 4.14
CA PHE A 650 -26.43 -34.58 4.52
C PHE A 650 -26.02 -35.73 5.46
N PRO A 651 -24.76 -36.18 5.44
CA PRO A 651 -24.26 -37.19 6.37
C PRO A 651 -24.21 -36.66 7.81
N PRO A 652 -24.31 -37.51 8.85
CA PRO A 652 -24.27 -37.07 10.25
C PRO A 652 -23.01 -36.26 10.60
N ALA A 653 -23.20 -35.17 11.36
CA ALA A 653 -22.19 -34.15 11.64
C ALA A 653 -20.81 -34.75 12.04
N PRO A 654 -19.71 -34.29 11.42
CA PRO A 654 -18.37 -34.81 11.69
C PRO A 654 -17.98 -34.75 13.17
N LYS A 655 -17.52 -35.87 13.73
CA LYS A 655 -17.02 -35.96 15.11
C LYS A 655 -15.51 -35.84 15.15
N TYR A 656 -15.04 -34.72 15.69
CA TYR A 656 -13.62 -34.40 15.81
C TYR A 656 -13.09 -34.90 17.16
N ASN A 657 -12.40 -36.04 17.16
CA ASN A 657 -11.75 -36.59 18.36
C ASN A 657 -10.47 -35.81 18.77
N ASP A 658 -10.02 -34.91 17.90
CA ASP A 658 -8.78 -34.13 18.01
C ASP A 658 -8.99 -32.79 17.28
N GLY A 659 -8.45 -31.70 17.84
CA GLY A 659 -8.49 -30.36 17.25
C GLY A 659 -7.70 -30.25 15.95
N SER A 660 -6.62 -31.02 15.80
CA SER A 660 -5.77 -31.03 14.58
C SER A 660 -6.54 -31.45 13.31
N LYS A 661 -7.69 -32.10 13.48
CA LYS A 661 -8.55 -32.61 12.41
C LYS A 661 -9.69 -31.67 12.03
N ILE A 662 -9.84 -30.54 12.74
CA ILE A 662 -10.81 -29.52 12.39
C ILE A 662 -10.21 -28.69 11.24
N PRO A 663 -10.94 -28.48 10.12
CA PRO A 663 -10.64 -27.43 9.15
C PRO A 663 -10.24 -26.13 9.86
N THR A 664 -9.03 -25.68 9.60
CA THR A 664 -8.43 -24.52 10.27
C THR A 664 -7.77 -23.65 9.22
N ILE A 665 -8.09 -22.36 9.24
CA ILE A 665 -7.44 -21.31 8.46
C ILE A 665 -6.86 -20.29 9.43
N VAL A 666 -5.62 -19.88 9.18
CA VAL A 666 -4.94 -18.77 9.86
C VAL A 666 -4.57 -17.75 8.78
N CYS A 667 -5.18 -16.58 8.83
CA CYS A 667 -5.03 -15.55 7.81
C CYS A 667 -4.78 -14.18 8.44
N GLY A 668 -4.34 -13.24 7.62
CA GLY A 668 -4.14 -11.85 8.02
C GLY A 668 -2.85 -11.27 7.51
N ASP A 669 -2.52 -10.11 8.05
CA ASP A 669 -1.26 -9.41 7.82
C ASP A 669 -0.22 -9.90 8.82
N PHE A 670 0.78 -10.62 8.32
CA PHE A 670 1.90 -11.14 9.12
C PHE A 670 3.10 -10.18 9.13
N ASN A 671 3.08 -9.11 8.33
CA ASN A 671 4.18 -8.16 8.16
C ASN A 671 5.55 -8.84 7.91
N SER A 672 5.54 -10.02 7.30
CA SER A 672 6.70 -10.94 7.22
C SER A 672 6.78 -11.57 5.83
N VAL A 673 7.95 -11.49 5.20
CA VAL A 673 8.19 -11.97 3.83
C VAL A 673 8.39 -13.49 3.74
N PRO A 674 8.25 -14.14 2.56
CA PRO A 674 8.29 -15.60 2.43
C PRO A 674 9.64 -16.26 2.77
N ASP A 675 10.72 -15.48 2.87
CA ASP A 675 12.06 -15.90 3.31
C ASP A 675 12.32 -15.64 4.82
N SER A 676 11.29 -15.24 5.58
CA SER A 676 11.38 -15.05 7.03
C SER A 676 11.14 -16.34 7.82
N GLY A 677 11.65 -16.37 9.06
CA GLY A 677 11.41 -17.44 10.02
C GLY A 677 9.95 -17.58 10.44
N VAL A 678 9.12 -16.55 10.24
CA VAL A 678 7.66 -16.63 10.40
C VAL A 678 7.05 -17.56 9.35
N TYR A 679 7.46 -17.41 8.09
CA TYR A 679 7.01 -18.26 6.99
C TYR A 679 7.60 -19.68 7.11
N GLU A 680 8.89 -19.81 7.45
CA GLU A 680 9.54 -21.11 7.70
C GLU A 680 8.83 -21.87 8.84
N TYR A 681 8.55 -21.22 9.97
CA TYR A 681 7.86 -21.85 11.11
C TYR A 681 6.46 -22.34 10.73
N LEU A 682 5.65 -21.50 10.07
CA LEU A 682 4.28 -21.86 9.69
C LEU A 682 4.23 -22.96 8.61
N ALA A 683 5.15 -22.95 7.65
CA ALA A 683 5.21 -23.97 6.60
C ALA A 683 5.86 -25.29 7.05
N GLY A 684 6.87 -25.22 7.91
CA GLY A 684 7.65 -26.37 8.38
C GLY A 684 7.09 -27.04 9.63
N GLY A 685 6.38 -26.31 10.48
CA GLY A 685 5.83 -26.77 11.76
C GLY A 685 6.84 -26.84 12.91
N GLU A 686 8.13 -26.66 12.66
CA GLU A 686 9.19 -26.54 13.66
C GLU A 686 10.18 -25.43 13.22
N LEU A 687 10.76 -24.71 14.19
CA LEU A 687 11.83 -23.73 13.93
C LEU A 687 12.88 -23.81 15.04
N ARG A 688 14.16 -23.70 14.67
CA ARG A 688 15.26 -23.81 15.64
C ARG A 688 15.37 -22.58 16.54
N GLY A 689 15.77 -22.80 17.80
CA GLY A 689 15.99 -21.71 18.77
C GLY A 689 17.18 -20.79 18.46
N ASP A 690 18.06 -21.18 17.53
CA ASP A 690 19.21 -20.42 17.03
C ASP A 690 18.94 -19.75 15.66
N HIS A 691 17.68 -19.65 15.24
CA HIS A 691 17.29 -19.03 13.97
C HIS A 691 17.60 -17.50 13.94
N PRO A 692 18.17 -16.95 12.84
CA PRO A 692 18.65 -15.57 12.77
C PRO A 692 17.60 -14.47 12.98
N ASP A 693 16.31 -14.78 12.86
CA ASP A 693 15.22 -13.82 13.18
C ASP A 693 15.03 -13.61 14.69
N PHE A 694 15.49 -14.52 15.57
CA PHE A 694 15.61 -14.23 17.00
C PHE A 694 16.75 -13.25 17.33
N MET A 695 17.62 -12.95 16.35
CA MET A 695 18.72 -11.99 16.45
C MET A 695 19.68 -12.35 17.61
N SER A 696 19.71 -11.56 18.67
CA SER A 696 20.47 -11.83 19.90
C SER A 696 19.58 -11.83 21.15
N HIS A 697 18.27 -11.99 20.98
CA HIS A 697 17.26 -11.88 22.03
C HIS A 697 16.86 -13.26 22.57
N ILE A 698 16.46 -13.34 23.84
CA ILE A 698 16.19 -14.60 24.55
C ILE A 698 14.71 -14.65 24.97
N TYR A 699 13.98 -15.63 24.42
CA TYR A 699 12.55 -15.84 24.65
C TYR A 699 12.24 -17.14 25.40
N GLY A 700 13.10 -17.45 26.38
CA GLY A 700 12.92 -18.57 27.30
C GLY A 700 12.88 -19.91 26.55
N ASN A 701 11.79 -20.65 26.69
CA ASN A 701 11.63 -21.96 26.06
C ASN A 701 11.69 -21.90 24.52
N TYR A 702 11.19 -20.83 23.89
CA TYR A 702 11.19 -20.68 22.42
C TYR A 702 12.62 -20.63 21.84
N THR A 703 13.55 -19.92 22.50
CA THR A 703 14.96 -19.86 22.09
C THR A 703 15.80 -21.01 22.65
N ALA A 704 15.40 -21.62 23.78
CA ALA A 704 16.14 -22.73 24.38
C ALA A 704 15.88 -24.08 23.70
N ASN A 705 14.63 -24.33 23.29
CA ASN A 705 14.18 -25.61 22.72
C ASN A 705 13.81 -25.50 21.22
N GLY A 706 13.61 -24.28 20.71
CA GLY A 706 12.96 -24.04 19.43
C GLY A 706 11.45 -23.83 19.54
N LEU A 707 10.82 -23.59 18.40
CA LEU A 707 9.38 -23.53 18.20
C LEU A 707 8.88 -24.83 17.57
N GLY A 708 7.62 -25.18 17.85
CA GLY A 708 6.90 -26.27 17.17
C GLY A 708 5.41 -26.00 17.13
N HIS A 709 4.68 -26.63 16.21
CA HIS A 709 3.22 -26.76 16.22
C HIS A 709 2.74 -28.02 15.46
N GLY A 710 1.71 -28.67 15.97
CA GLY A 710 1.13 -29.89 15.41
C GLY A 710 0.17 -29.68 14.23
N LEU A 711 -0.12 -28.43 13.84
CA LEU A 711 -0.98 -28.09 12.70
C LEU A 711 -0.17 -28.12 11.38
N PRO A 712 -0.48 -29.00 10.41
CA PRO A 712 0.21 -29.03 9.13
C PRO A 712 -0.36 -27.96 8.20
N LEU A 713 0.14 -26.73 8.35
CA LEU A 713 -0.28 -25.60 7.54
C LEU A 713 0.43 -25.56 6.19
N LYS A 714 -0.18 -24.87 5.22
CA LYS A 714 0.42 -24.44 3.96
C LYS A 714 -0.19 -23.10 3.55
N SER A 715 0.59 -22.19 2.96
CA SER A 715 0.04 -21.01 2.30
C SER A 715 -0.80 -21.44 1.10
N ALA A 716 -1.99 -20.82 0.92
CA ALA A 716 -2.85 -21.08 -0.22
C ALA A 716 -2.17 -20.72 -1.57
N TYR A 717 -1.36 -19.67 -1.56
CA TYR A 717 -0.68 -19.12 -2.75
C TYR A 717 0.68 -19.78 -3.04
N ALA A 718 1.22 -20.59 -2.12
CA ALA A 718 2.42 -21.39 -2.36
C ALA A 718 2.27 -22.39 -3.54
N ASN A 719 1.05 -22.73 -3.93
CA ASN A 719 0.77 -23.54 -5.12
C ASN A 719 1.19 -22.86 -6.45
N ILE A 720 1.26 -21.53 -6.50
CA ILE A 720 1.68 -20.76 -7.68
C ILE A 720 3.05 -20.09 -7.53
N GLY A 721 3.74 -20.32 -6.40
CA GLY A 721 5.01 -19.67 -6.06
C GLY A 721 4.85 -18.33 -5.32
N GLU A 722 3.72 -18.13 -4.64
CA GLU A 722 3.26 -16.86 -4.06
C GLU A 722 2.92 -15.77 -5.11
N LEU A 723 2.25 -14.70 -4.67
CA LEU A 723 2.03 -13.51 -5.51
C LEU A 723 3.33 -12.67 -5.62
N PRO A 724 3.45 -11.75 -6.60
CA PRO A 724 4.58 -10.82 -6.67
C PRO A 724 4.68 -9.92 -5.43
N PHE A 725 3.52 -9.50 -4.90
CA PHE A 725 3.38 -8.73 -3.68
C PHE A 725 1.96 -8.91 -3.10
N THR A 726 1.77 -8.47 -1.85
CA THR A 726 0.44 -8.19 -1.29
C THR A 726 0.32 -6.75 -0.77
N ASN A 727 1.42 -6.12 -0.31
CA ASN A 727 1.54 -4.68 -0.09
C ASN A 727 2.41 -4.02 -1.18
N TYR A 728 2.00 -2.86 -1.68
CA TYR A 728 2.65 -2.18 -2.81
C TYR A 728 2.82 -0.67 -2.59
N THR A 729 4.00 -0.25 -2.13
CA THR A 729 4.35 1.17 -1.91
C THR A 729 5.72 1.51 -2.54
N PRO A 730 6.07 2.79 -2.74
CA PRO A 730 7.37 3.19 -3.30
C PRO A 730 8.60 2.82 -2.45
N ASN A 731 8.39 2.45 -1.18
CA ASN A 731 9.44 2.09 -0.23
C ASN A 731 9.47 0.57 0.08
N PHE A 732 8.37 -0.15 -0.18
CA PHE A 732 8.23 -1.59 0.07
C PHE A 732 7.25 -2.22 -0.93
N GLU A 733 7.69 -3.29 -1.60
CA GLU A 733 6.89 -4.15 -2.48
C GLU A 733 7.19 -5.59 -2.04
N GLY A 734 6.16 -6.35 -1.63
CA GLY A 734 6.35 -7.71 -1.17
C GLY A 734 5.10 -8.39 -0.62
N VAL A 735 5.18 -9.71 -0.45
CA VAL A 735 4.12 -10.53 0.18
C VAL A 735 4.29 -10.48 1.69
N ILE A 736 3.25 -10.02 2.39
CA ILE A 736 3.18 -10.02 3.87
C ILE A 736 1.81 -10.48 4.40
N ASP A 737 0.79 -10.57 3.54
CA ASP A 737 -0.53 -11.10 3.84
C ASP A 737 -0.62 -12.55 3.38
N TYR A 738 -1.23 -13.41 4.19
CA TYR A 738 -1.33 -14.85 3.86
C TYR A 738 -2.68 -15.45 4.24
N ILE A 739 -3.04 -16.54 3.56
CA ILE A 739 -4.09 -17.46 3.98
C ILE A 739 -3.45 -18.84 4.16
N TRP A 740 -3.12 -19.20 5.40
CA TRP A 740 -2.60 -20.52 5.76
C TRP A 740 -3.75 -21.47 6.03
N TYR A 741 -3.70 -22.68 5.46
CA TYR A 741 -4.75 -23.69 5.63
C TYR A 741 -4.19 -25.02 6.14
N ASN A 742 -4.96 -25.72 6.98
CA ASN A 742 -4.67 -27.08 7.42
C ASN A 742 -4.77 -28.06 6.22
N GLN A 743 -3.64 -28.44 5.64
CA GLN A 743 -3.60 -29.21 4.39
C GLN A 743 -4.12 -30.65 4.52
N ASN A 744 -4.28 -31.17 5.74
CA ASN A 744 -4.93 -32.46 6.00
C ASN A 744 -6.46 -32.38 5.95
N ALA A 745 -7.04 -31.22 6.23
CA ALA A 745 -8.50 -31.02 6.32
C ALA A 745 -9.08 -30.19 5.16
N LEU A 746 -8.25 -29.49 4.40
CA LEU A 746 -8.64 -28.61 3.29
C LEU A 746 -7.76 -28.86 2.04
N ALA A 747 -8.29 -28.56 0.86
CA ALA A 747 -7.55 -28.40 -0.40
C ALA A 747 -7.92 -27.06 -1.04
N VAL A 748 -6.94 -26.35 -1.62
CA VAL A 748 -7.20 -25.18 -2.47
C VAL A 748 -7.67 -25.64 -3.84
N THR A 749 -8.74 -25.04 -4.36
CA THR A 749 -9.31 -25.30 -5.69
C THR A 749 -9.24 -24.08 -6.62
N GLY A 750 -9.09 -22.87 -6.08
CA GLY A 750 -8.86 -21.67 -6.88
C GLY A 750 -8.31 -20.49 -6.07
N LEU A 751 -7.70 -19.54 -6.76
CA LEU A 751 -7.04 -18.35 -6.21
C LEU A 751 -7.33 -17.11 -7.06
N LEU A 752 -7.45 -15.95 -6.43
CA LEU A 752 -7.49 -14.66 -7.13
C LEU A 752 -6.07 -14.21 -7.51
N GLY A 753 -5.81 -13.99 -8.80
CA GLY A 753 -4.48 -13.75 -9.39
C GLY A 753 -3.86 -12.38 -9.08
N ASP A 754 -2.77 -12.06 -9.80
CA ASP A 754 -2.01 -10.82 -9.65
C ASP A 754 -2.66 -9.62 -10.36
N VAL A 755 -2.13 -8.41 -10.10
CA VAL A 755 -2.57 -7.16 -10.74
C VAL A 755 -1.88 -6.99 -12.09
N ASP A 756 -2.59 -6.48 -13.10
CA ASP A 756 -2.03 -6.28 -14.45
C ASP A 756 -0.71 -5.49 -14.42
N LYS A 757 0.33 -6.13 -14.96
CA LYS A 757 1.68 -5.56 -15.09
C LYS A 757 1.71 -4.35 -16.03
N SER A 758 0.78 -4.23 -16.99
CA SER A 758 0.66 -3.03 -17.81
C SER A 758 0.16 -1.83 -17.00
N TYR A 759 -0.71 -2.04 -16.00
CA TYR A 759 -1.17 -1.02 -15.07
C TYR A 759 -0.09 -0.67 -14.04
N LEU A 760 0.55 -1.66 -13.42
CA LEU A 760 1.60 -1.46 -12.41
C LEU A 760 2.77 -0.60 -12.94
N ASN A 761 3.19 -0.80 -14.19
CA ASN A 761 4.23 0.02 -14.83
C ASN A 761 3.88 1.51 -15.00
N LYS A 762 2.65 1.93 -14.67
CA LYS A 762 2.14 3.31 -14.78
C LYS A 762 1.79 3.95 -13.44
N VAL A 763 1.89 3.22 -12.32
CA VAL A 763 1.49 3.69 -10.98
C VAL A 763 2.63 3.60 -9.99
N VAL A 764 2.70 4.58 -9.11
CA VAL A 764 3.80 4.77 -8.16
C VAL A 764 3.72 3.86 -6.94
N GLY A 765 2.51 3.50 -6.54
CA GLY A 765 2.20 2.76 -5.33
C GLY A 765 0.68 2.76 -5.08
N PHE A 766 0.26 2.07 -4.04
CA PHE A 766 -1.09 2.03 -3.51
C PHE A 766 -1.13 2.70 -2.10
N PRO A 767 -2.26 3.27 -1.64
CA PRO A 767 -3.52 3.41 -2.34
C PRO A 767 -3.43 4.44 -3.46
N ASN A 768 -4.35 4.36 -4.42
CA ASN A 768 -4.50 5.32 -5.51
C ASN A 768 -5.99 5.48 -5.88
N ALA A 769 -6.29 6.03 -7.07
CA ALA A 769 -7.66 6.26 -7.52
C ALA A 769 -8.49 4.98 -7.78
N HIS A 770 -7.86 3.79 -7.83
CA HIS A 770 -8.54 2.51 -8.11
C HIS A 770 -8.30 1.46 -7.02
N PHE A 771 -7.16 1.51 -6.32
CA PHE A 771 -6.86 0.64 -5.18
C PHE A 771 -6.98 1.43 -3.86
N PRO A 772 -7.95 1.11 -2.98
CA PRO A 772 -8.28 1.96 -1.82
C PRO A 772 -7.53 1.59 -0.53
N SER A 773 -6.64 0.60 -0.57
CA SER A 773 -5.66 0.25 0.47
C SER A 773 -4.27 0.20 -0.19
N ASP A 774 -3.18 0.25 0.59
CA ASP A 774 -1.83 -0.07 0.09
C ASP A 774 -1.58 -1.58 -0.03
N HIS A 775 -2.44 -2.39 0.58
CA HIS A 775 -2.54 -3.82 0.32
C HIS A 775 -3.53 -4.12 -0.82
N ILE A 776 -3.42 -5.31 -1.42
CA ILE A 776 -4.47 -5.93 -2.24
C ILE A 776 -5.19 -7.02 -1.46
N CYS A 777 -6.47 -7.23 -1.73
CA CYS A 777 -7.16 -8.41 -1.18
C CYS A 777 -6.55 -9.71 -1.75
N ILE A 778 -6.51 -10.75 -0.94
CA ILE A 778 -6.19 -12.12 -1.37
C ILE A 778 -7.40 -13.01 -1.09
N LEU A 779 -7.68 -13.94 -2.01
CA LEU A 779 -8.93 -14.71 -2.01
C LEU A 779 -8.65 -16.12 -2.52
N SER A 780 -9.04 -17.11 -1.74
CA SER A 780 -8.85 -18.53 -2.04
C SER A 780 -10.16 -19.30 -1.89
N GLU A 781 -10.44 -20.19 -2.85
CA GLU A 781 -11.48 -21.21 -2.70
C GLU A 781 -10.87 -22.50 -2.14
N PHE A 782 -11.55 -23.08 -1.16
CA PHE A 782 -11.19 -24.34 -0.52
C PHE A 782 -12.30 -25.37 -0.69
N ARG A 783 -11.90 -26.65 -0.77
CA ARG A 783 -12.76 -27.81 -0.52
C ARG A 783 -12.39 -28.47 0.81
N VAL A 784 -13.40 -28.80 1.61
CA VAL A 784 -13.24 -29.60 2.83
C VAL A 784 -12.97 -31.05 2.46
N LYS A 785 -11.96 -31.65 3.10
CA LYS A 785 -11.68 -33.08 3.04
C LYS A 785 -12.43 -33.78 4.17
N HIS A 786 -13.36 -34.66 3.85
CA HIS A 786 -14.06 -35.45 4.86
C HIS A 786 -13.19 -36.66 5.29
N PRO A 787 -13.29 -37.13 6.55
CA PRO A 787 -12.54 -38.32 7.01
C PRO A 787 -12.88 -39.66 6.32
N ARG A 788 -13.74 -39.65 5.28
CA ARG A 788 -14.02 -40.79 4.40
C ARG A 788 -13.24 -40.72 3.08
N ASP A 789 -12.69 -39.56 2.75
CA ASP A 789 -11.86 -39.33 1.58
C ASP A 789 -10.52 -40.02 1.84
N GLY A 790 -10.39 -41.26 1.36
CA GLY A 790 -9.20 -42.07 1.56
C GLY A 790 -7.95 -41.34 1.02
N PRO A 791 -6.77 -41.58 1.62
CA PRO A 791 -5.53 -40.96 1.15
C PRO A 791 -5.35 -41.27 -0.34
N ALA A 792 -5.19 -40.21 -1.16
CA ALA A 792 -5.07 -40.35 -2.61
C ALA A 792 -4.01 -41.40 -2.96
N PRO A 793 -4.32 -42.34 -3.88
CA PRO A 793 -3.40 -43.44 -4.17
C PRO A 793 -2.13 -42.86 -4.79
N ARG A 794 -1.04 -42.85 -4.01
CA ARG A 794 0.29 -42.49 -4.49
C ARG A 794 0.57 -43.29 -5.76
N GLN A 795 0.68 -42.61 -6.90
CA GLN A 795 1.26 -43.23 -8.09
C GLN A 795 2.69 -43.59 -7.75
N VAL A 796 2.93 -44.89 -7.54
CA VAL A 796 4.27 -45.42 -7.42
C VAL A 796 4.84 -45.38 -8.83
N ASP A 797 5.72 -44.41 -9.09
CA ASP A 797 6.45 -44.35 -10.35
C ASP A 797 7.39 -45.56 -10.45
N PHE A 798 6.87 -46.63 -11.06
CA PHE A 798 7.65 -47.78 -11.51
C PHE A 798 8.46 -47.36 -12.75
N GLY A 799 9.43 -46.46 -12.52
CA GLY A 799 10.23 -45.80 -13.54
C GLY A 799 10.76 -46.81 -14.54
N SER A 800 10.44 -46.58 -15.82
CA SER A 800 10.50 -47.61 -16.86
C SER A 800 11.87 -48.29 -16.97
N GLY A 801 11.96 -49.52 -16.46
CA GLY A 801 13.18 -50.32 -16.41
C GLY A 801 13.65 -50.76 -17.80
N LYS A 802 14.33 -49.87 -18.52
CA LYS A 802 14.96 -50.20 -19.80
C LYS A 802 16.10 -51.19 -19.58
N GLU A 803 15.93 -52.39 -20.11
CA GLU A 803 17.01 -53.36 -20.24
C GLU A 803 18.22 -52.74 -20.94
N ARG A 804 19.40 -52.93 -20.35
CA ARG A 804 20.67 -52.88 -21.07
C ARG A 804 21.40 -54.21 -20.87
N ARG A 805 21.27 -55.09 -21.87
CA ARG A 805 22.21 -56.18 -22.11
C ARG A 805 23.38 -55.65 -22.95
N HIS A 806 24.58 -56.14 -22.62
CA HIS A 806 25.87 -55.85 -23.23
C HIS A 806 26.43 -54.45 -22.98
#